data_AF-A0A924FUC7-F1
#
_entry.id   AF-A0A924FUC7-F1
#
_cell.length_a   1.000
_cell.length_b   1.000
_cell.length_c   1.000
_cell.angle_alpha   90.00
_cell.angle_beta   90.00
_cell.angle_gamma   90.00
#
_symmetry.space_group_name_H-M   'P 1'
#
loop_
_entity.id
_entity.type
_entity.pdbx_description
1 polymer ?
#
loop_
_entity_poly.entity_id
_entity_poly.type
_entity_poly.pdbx_seq_one_letter_code
_entity_poly.pdbx_strand_id
1 'polypeptide(L)'
;MVSAAIKPAIRGALRLHEIGNDTPYKISFAAKGKSGASFGFMQGDLAAAQPFVTATFRNAMSAAGMTAADIDGLLAQLSKHQIKNPLSAAETSRVNRALLSAANLVDRMDEQILAHVYDDLDRCLDRATQAHRRVDTKAQIYMMLWINMSGPPTKLLVWLGGGDPELPREVAAAREIVTGEAMEDYLAATNYYVSNPQNLNHLHQCADAGMRALGEAPSHAVPIAQSTEFDASAAPLAVTFSTAAHGPAGAASEVTVSAKSDTGRDVTVAMRKTGADSGNLSLREATDGTTQSFSVTAIRARADGTRLVCQAQVAFFSAMVSCTLQAARTTGSDTIVIAASGPFPFTRTYSATRPDFDRLKGFIAQAGFPALDPLPSQAFAATAMPAIAASNTASDDDPYHPAIVAIEIWKLQPSSPAYDDRIAPLVRAASSRIKADTNPADLAKWLELQSSAMNISDSDILSTTLTLREVSANAFSQALQSLSTAQQLRVRLALGEIDPPDQEAVAVTAAALPPTAAVQVLGAFTGQSIFTSPRHHPVVHGELKLFDNRGAALGTYTVNTGGGARNYKTTNGPVPPGFYRLSHFRPRDTVGMVFNGIGYSFDLDPILDTKVFGRSLFRVHPDGGQAQTNGCLGVREDAAHLVQCRDQLRHLLDRGPVTISVSY
;
A
#
# COMPACT_ATOMS: atom_id res chain seq x y z
N MET A 1 -24.10 2.90 9.58
CA MET A 1 -24.88 3.48 8.47
C MET A 1 -24.52 4.95 8.23
N VAL A 2 -23.94 5.23 7.07
CA VAL A 2 -23.55 6.55 6.61
C VAL A 2 -24.80 7.41 6.49
N SER A 3 -24.82 8.54 7.21
CA SER A 3 -25.97 9.44 7.20
C SER A 3 -26.29 9.91 5.78
N ALA A 4 -27.57 9.91 5.40
CA ALA A 4 -28.00 10.46 4.12
C ALA A 4 -27.55 11.92 3.92
N ALA A 5 -27.41 12.68 5.02
CA ALA A 5 -26.97 14.07 5.00
C ALA A 5 -25.50 14.25 4.56
N ILE A 6 -24.62 13.25 4.77
CA ILE A 6 -23.20 13.37 4.39
C ILE A 6 -22.93 12.89 2.95
N LYS A 7 -23.83 12.10 2.36
CA LYS A 7 -23.64 11.53 1.01
C LYS A 7 -23.36 12.58 -0.08
N PRO A 8 -24.04 13.74 -0.16
CA PRO A 8 -23.73 14.76 -1.16
C PRO A 8 -22.30 15.27 -1.08
N ALA A 9 -21.79 15.50 0.14
CA ALA A 9 -20.43 15.94 0.39
C ALA A 9 -19.39 14.89 0.04
N ILE A 10 -19.67 13.63 0.38
CA ILE A 10 -18.86 12.48 -0.04
C ILE A 10 -18.78 12.42 -1.56
N ARG A 11 -19.90 12.51 -2.28
CA ARG A 11 -19.93 12.51 -3.75
C ARG A 11 -19.12 13.68 -4.33
N GLY A 12 -19.25 14.87 -3.76
CA GLY A 12 -18.47 16.04 -4.18
C GLY A 12 -16.97 15.86 -3.99
N ALA A 13 -16.55 15.36 -2.82
CA ALA A 13 -15.16 15.06 -2.51
C ALA A 13 -14.59 13.99 -3.45
N LEU A 14 -15.33 12.89 -3.68
CA LEU A 14 -14.92 11.85 -4.63
C LEU A 14 -14.78 12.41 -6.03
N ARG A 15 -15.80 13.10 -6.57
CA ARG A 15 -15.71 13.64 -7.92
C ARG A 15 -14.49 14.55 -8.10
N LEU A 16 -14.24 15.43 -7.13
CA LEU A 16 -13.04 16.27 -7.17
C LEU A 16 -11.76 15.44 -7.10
N HIS A 17 -11.76 14.39 -6.28
CA HIS A 17 -10.62 13.48 -6.14
C HIS A 17 -10.32 12.69 -7.42
N GLU A 18 -11.38 12.22 -8.07
CA GLU A 18 -11.39 11.30 -9.19
C GLU A 18 -11.11 11.98 -10.52
N ILE A 19 -11.81 13.08 -10.77
CA ILE A 19 -11.85 13.76 -12.07
C ILE A 19 -11.64 15.27 -11.96
N GLY A 20 -11.37 15.82 -10.77
CA GLY A 20 -11.19 17.26 -10.60
C GLY A 20 -12.49 18.02 -10.89
N ASN A 21 -12.40 19.09 -11.68
CA ASN A 21 -13.57 19.86 -12.16
C ASN A 21 -14.16 19.30 -13.45
N ASP A 22 -13.80 18.07 -13.81
CA ASP A 22 -14.20 17.46 -15.06
C ASP A 22 -15.56 16.76 -14.95
N THR A 23 -16.06 16.25 -16.07
CA THR A 23 -17.32 15.48 -16.15
C THR A 23 -17.06 13.97 -16.12
N PRO A 24 -17.91 13.17 -15.45
CA PRO A 24 -17.80 11.71 -15.47
C PRO A 24 -18.08 11.11 -16.85
N TYR A 25 -18.64 11.88 -17.78
CA TYR A 25 -19.02 11.43 -19.11
C TYR A 25 -17.90 11.52 -20.14
N LYS A 26 -16.65 11.60 -19.70
CA LYS A 26 -15.49 11.59 -20.58
C LYS A 26 -14.34 10.81 -19.93
N ILE A 27 -13.51 10.18 -20.76
CA ILE A 27 -12.27 9.60 -20.28
C ILE A 27 -11.31 10.71 -19.88
N SER A 28 -10.81 10.64 -18.66
CA SER A 28 -9.82 11.58 -18.11
C SER A 28 -8.63 10.78 -17.62
N PHE A 29 -7.43 11.25 -17.93
CA PHE A 29 -6.18 10.61 -17.51
C PHE A 29 -5.45 11.55 -16.58
N ALA A 30 -5.44 11.21 -15.30
CA ALA A 30 -4.62 11.94 -14.36
C ALA A 30 -3.15 11.54 -14.54
N ALA A 31 -2.30 12.53 -14.83
CA ALA A 31 -0.86 12.34 -14.77
C ALA A 31 -0.47 11.97 -13.32
N LYS A 32 0.46 11.02 -13.16
CA LYS A 32 0.99 10.61 -11.85
C LYS A 32 1.44 11.86 -11.06
N GLY A 33 0.87 12.06 -9.88
CA GLY A 33 1.15 13.21 -9.01
C GLY A 33 0.25 14.44 -9.19
N LYS A 34 -0.75 14.40 -10.10
CA LYS A 34 -1.81 15.43 -10.21
C LYS A 34 -3.17 14.97 -9.67
N SER A 35 -3.45 13.66 -9.67
CA SER A 35 -4.51 13.07 -8.87
C SER A 35 -3.89 12.27 -7.73
N GLY A 36 -4.66 12.07 -6.67
CA GLY A 36 -4.25 11.27 -5.51
C GLY A 36 -4.10 9.77 -5.78
N ALA A 37 -3.78 9.33 -7.01
CA ALA A 37 -3.89 7.96 -7.57
C ALA A 37 -5.28 7.55 -8.04
N SER A 38 -6.16 8.53 -8.25
CA SER A 38 -7.41 8.25 -8.92
C SER A 38 -7.35 8.50 -10.43
N PHE A 39 -7.99 7.59 -11.15
CA PHE A 39 -8.22 7.55 -12.57
C PHE A 39 -9.74 7.46 -12.73
N GLY A 40 -10.45 8.59 -12.68
CA GLY A 40 -11.85 8.63 -12.27
C GLY A 40 -12.72 7.42 -12.63
N PHE A 41 -13.42 6.86 -11.64
CA PHE A 41 -14.26 5.64 -11.67
C PHE A 41 -14.01 4.72 -12.87
N MET A 42 -14.53 5.07 -14.05
CA MET A 42 -14.34 4.30 -15.27
C MET A 42 -12.88 3.95 -15.63
N GLN A 43 -11.90 4.84 -15.49
CA GLN A 43 -10.55 4.55 -16.01
C GLN A 43 -9.78 3.56 -15.10
N GLY A 44 -9.73 3.82 -13.80
CA GLY A 44 -9.06 2.96 -12.82
C GLY A 44 -9.69 1.58 -12.78
N ASP A 45 -11.02 1.53 -12.86
CA ASP A 45 -11.76 0.28 -12.79
C ASP A 45 -11.75 -0.50 -14.10
N LEU A 46 -11.64 0.17 -15.26
CA LEU A 46 -11.34 -0.51 -16.53
C LEU A 46 -9.94 -1.14 -16.51
N ALA A 47 -8.94 -0.46 -15.94
CA ALA A 47 -7.59 -1.02 -15.77
C ALA A 47 -7.58 -2.20 -14.79
N ALA A 48 -8.44 -2.18 -13.77
CA ALA A 48 -8.67 -3.31 -12.86
C ALA A 48 -9.61 -4.38 -13.44
N ALA A 49 -10.10 -4.20 -14.68
CA ALA A 49 -11.05 -5.08 -15.37
C ALA A 49 -12.31 -5.38 -14.54
N GLN A 50 -12.84 -4.38 -13.82
CA GLN A 50 -14.05 -4.56 -13.02
C GLN A 50 -15.24 -4.92 -13.94
N PRO A 51 -15.98 -6.01 -13.67
CA PRO A 51 -16.98 -6.54 -14.60
C PRO A 51 -18.07 -5.53 -14.97
N PHE A 52 -18.60 -4.78 -13.99
CA PHE A 52 -19.72 -3.87 -14.22
C PHE A 52 -19.29 -2.57 -14.91
N VAL A 53 -18.07 -2.09 -14.68
CA VAL A 53 -17.48 -0.96 -15.42
C VAL A 53 -17.22 -1.36 -16.87
N THR A 54 -16.64 -2.54 -17.07
CA THR A 54 -16.40 -3.11 -18.41
C THR A 54 -17.72 -3.29 -19.17
N ALA A 55 -18.76 -3.82 -18.51
CA ALA A 55 -20.08 -3.97 -19.10
C ALA A 55 -20.71 -2.61 -19.44
N THR A 56 -20.62 -1.63 -18.54
CA THR A 56 -21.11 -0.26 -18.78
C THR A 56 -20.43 0.37 -19.99
N PHE A 57 -19.10 0.25 -20.09
CA PHE A 57 -18.34 0.75 -21.23
C PHE A 57 -18.78 0.07 -22.53
N ARG A 58 -18.84 -1.28 -22.56
CA ARG A 58 -19.32 -2.04 -23.74
C ARG A 58 -20.71 -1.60 -24.17
N ASN A 59 -21.63 -1.45 -23.21
CA ASN A 59 -23.01 -1.02 -23.49
C ASN A 59 -23.05 0.40 -24.06
N ALA A 60 -22.30 1.34 -23.49
CA ALA A 60 -22.22 2.72 -23.97
C ALA A 60 -21.63 2.78 -25.40
N MET A 61 -20.55 2.06 -25.66
CA MET A 61 -19.93 2.03 -27.00
C MET A 61 -20.85 1.34 -28.02
N SER A 62 -21.50 0.23 -27.65
CA SER A 62 -22.45 -0.46 -28.51
C SER A 62 -23.67 0.39 -28.83
N ALA A 63 -24.20 1.13 -27.86
CA ALA A 63 -25.31 2.08 -28.08
C ALA A 63 -24.93 3.22 -29.03
N ALA A 64 -23.64 3.57 -29.10
CA ALA A 64 -23.10 4.52 -30.06
C ALA A 64 -22.76 3.89 -31.44
N GLY A 65 -23.13 2.64 -31.68
CA GLY A 65 -22.94 1.95 -32.96
C GLY A 65 -21.51 1.47 -33.22
N MET A 66 -20.67 1.32 -32.18
CA MET A 66 -19.34 0.71 -32.35
C MET A 66 -19.44 -0.81 -32.53
N THR A 67 -18.59 -1.37 -33.39
CA THR A 67 -18.52 -2.83 -33.59
C THR A 67 -17.90 -3.51 -32.38
N ALA A 68 -18.18 -4.80 -32.17
CA ALA A 68 -17.55 -5.56 -31.07
C ALA A 68 -16.01 -5.51 -31.14
N ALA A 69 -15.44 -5.63 -32.35
CA ALA A 69 -14.00 -5.54 -32.56
C ALA A 69 -13.42 -4.17 -32.19
N ASP A 70 -14.10 -3.07 -32.53
CA ASP A 70 -13.69 -1.71 -32.11
C ASP A 70 -13.68 -1.61 -30.57
N ILE A 71 -14.73 -2.12 -29.93
CA ILE A 71 -14.88 -2.07 -28.46
C ILE A 71 -13.77 -2.88 -27.78
N ASP A 72 -13.48 -4.07 -28.28
CA ASP A 72 -12.41 -4.93 -27.77
C ASP A 72 -11.04 -4.26 -27.94
N GLY A 73 -10.80 -3.62 -29.09
CA GLY A 73 -9.58 -2.86 -29.34
C GLY A 73 -9.40 -1.66 -28.40
N LEU A 74 -10.48 -0.94 -28.08
CA LEU A 74 -10.47 0.16 -27.11
C LEU A 74 -10.22 -0.36 -25.68
N LEU A 75 -10.89 -1.45 -25.28
CA LEU A 75 -10.69 -2.07 -23.97
C LEU A 75 -9.26 -2.58 -23.80
N ALA A 76 -8.67 -3.23 -24.81
CA ALA A 76 -7.28 -3.69 -24.75
C ALA A 76 -6.25 -2.55 -24.53
N GLN A 77 -6.60 -1.32 -24.94
CA GLN A 77 -5.78 -0.13 -24.70
C GLN A 77 -6.05 0.50 -23.33
N LEU A 78 -7.32 0.61 -22.94
CA LEU A 78 -7.77 1.27 -21.71
C LEU A 78 -7.61 0.41 -20.45
N SER A 79 -7.68 -0.92 -20.57
CA SER A 79 -7.54 -1.88 -19.46
C SER A 79 -6.09 -2.14 -19.05
N LYS A 80 -5.22 -1.14 -19.21
CA LYS A 80 -3.81 -1.16 -18.80
C LYS A 80 -3.58 -0.01 -17.84
N HIS A 81 -2.57 -0.11 -16.98
CA HIS A 81 -2.14 1.04 -16.19
C HIS A 81 -1.52 2.10 -17.10
N GLN A 82 -2.30 3.15 -17.41
CA GLN A 82 -1.91 4.24 -18.30
C GLN A 82 -1.63 5.52 -17.50
N ILE A 83 -0.53 6.20 -17.84
CA ILE A 83 -0.16 7.51 -17.27
C ILE A 83 -0.61 8.69 -18.16
N LYS A 84 -1.10 8.38 -19.37
CA LYS A 84 -1.59 9.31 -20.38
C LYS A 84 -2.66 8.62 -21.22
N ASN A 85 -3.49 9.39 -21.91
CA ASN A 85 -4.48 8.83 -22.82
C ASN A 85 -3.80 8.00 -23.92
N PRO A 86 -4.03 6.68 -24.01
CA PRO A 86 -3.43 5.85 -25.04
C PRO A 86 -4.15 6.01 -26.40
N LEU A 87 -5.37 6.55 -26.40
CA LEU A 87 -6.19 6.68 -27.59
C LEU A 87 -5.79 7.88 -28.43
N SER A 88 -6.00 7.79 -29.75
CA SER A 88 -5.93 8.95 -30.63
C SER A 88 -6.99 10.00 -30.26
N ALA A 89 -6.82 11.23 -30.75
CA ALA A 89 -7.80 12.31 -30.54
C ALA A 89 -9.19 11.96 -31.11
N ALA A 90 -9.22 11.26 -32.24
CA ALA A 90 -10.45 10.81 -32.89
C ALA A 90 -11.16 9.74 -32.07
N GLU A 91 -10.43 8.71 -31.61
CA GLU A 91 -10.97 7.67 -30.72
C GLU A 91 -11.47 8.27 -29.40
N THR A 92 -10.68 9.15 -28.79
CA THR A 92 -11.05 9.85 -27.54
C THR A 92 -12.37 10.60 -27.70
N SER A 93 -12.52 11.35 -28.79
CA SER A 93 -13.74 12.10 -29.09
C SER A 93 -14.92 11.16 -29.35
N ARG A 94 -14.69 10.01 -30.00
CA ARG A 94 -15.71 8.99 -30.24
C ARG A 94 -16.19 8.35 -28.94
N VAL A 95 -15.26 7.97 -28.04
CA VAL A 95 -15.56 7.41 -26.71
C VAL A 95 -16.29 8.44 -25.85
N ASN A 96 -15.81 9.69 -25.77
CA ASN A 96 -16.45 10.73 -24.96
C ASN A 96 -17.88 11.02 -25.40
N ARG A 97 -18.14 11.08 -26.71
CA ARG A 97 -19.52 11.23 -27.21
C ARG A 97 -20.39 10.04 -26.81
N ALA A 98 -19.87 8.82 -26.91
CA ALA A 98 -20.61 7.63 -26.54
C ALA A 98 -20.94 7.60 -25.04
N LEU A 99 -19.98 7.95 -24.16
CA LEU A 99 -20.20 8.05 -22.72
C LEU A 99 -21.22 9.15 -22.37
N LEU A 100 -21.13 10.32 -23.01
CA LEU A 100 -22.09 11.42 -22.82
C LEU A 100 -23.50 11.05 -23.27
N SER A 101 -23.66 10.42 -24.43
CA SER A 101 -24.95 9.93 -24.90
C SER A 101 -25.52 8.80 -24.03
N ALA A 102 -24.66 8.11 -23.27
CA ALA A 102 -24.99 7.05 -22.34
C ALA A 102 -24.91 7.50 -20.86
N ALA A 103 -25.13 8.79 -20.56
CA ALA A 103 -24.97 9.34 -19.21
C ALA A 103 -25.71 8.54 -18.13
N ASN A 104 -26.92 8.05 -18.41
CA ASN A 104 -27.71 7.23 -17.49
C ASN A 104 -27.09 5.85 -17.19
N LEU A 105 -26.25 5.32 -18.07
CA LEU A 105 -25.47 4.10 -17.81
C LEU A 105 -24.28 4.43 -16.90
N VAL A 106 -23.60 5.54 -17.16
CA VAL A 106 -22.48 6.03 -16.33
C VAL A 106 -22.95 6.36 -14.92
N ASP A 107 -24.06 7.08 -14.77
CA ASP A 107 -24.63 7.42 -13.46
C ASP A 107 -24.98 6.17 -12.63
N ARG A 108 -25.53 5.13 -13.26
CA ARG A 108 -25.84 3.88 -12.56
C ARG A 108 -24.58 3.13 -12.13
N MET A 109 -23.53 3.17 -12.95
CA MET A 109 -22.24 2.60 -12.60
C MET A 109 -21.60 3.36 -11.43
N ASP A 110 -21.59 4.68 -11.46
CA ASP A 110 -21.09 5.52 -10.37
C ASP A 110 -21.84 5.24 -9.06
N GLU A 111 -23.17 5.14 -9.10
CA GLU A 111 -23.97 4.81 -7.91
C GLU A 111 -23.68 3.40 -7.38
N GLN A 112 -23.35 2.43 -8.24
CA GLN A 112 -22.92 1.10 -7.79
C GLN A 112 -21.55 1.14 -7.10
N ILE A 113 -20.57 1.87 -7.66
CA ILE A 113 -19.26 2.03 -7.03
C ILE A 113 -19.41 2.72 -5.68
N LEU A 114 -20.20 3.81 -5.64
CA LEU A 114 -20.48 4.54 -4.42
C LEU A 114 -21.17 3.66 -3.37
N ALA A 115 -22.07 2.76 -3.76
CA ALA A 115 -22.69 1.82 -2.83
C ALA A 115 -21.65 0.95 -2.12
N HIS A 116 -20.70 0.36 -2.86
CA HIS A 116 -19.61 -0.42 -2.27
C HIS A 116 -18.73 0.41 -1.32
N VAL A 117 -18.42 1.65 -1.70
CA VAL A 117 -17.66 2.57 -0.86
C VAL A 117 -18.43 2.93 0.43
N TYR A 118 -19.75 3.10 0.36
CA TYR A 118 -20.58 3.34 1.53
C TYR A 118 -20.64 2.13 2.46
N ASP A 119 -20.74 0.91 1.92
CA ASP A 119 -20.74 -0.32 2.71
C ASP A 119 -19.43 -0.48 3.49
N ASP A 120 -18.29 -0.18 2.86
CA ASP A 120 -16.98 -0.22 3.52
C ASP A 120 -16.78 0.92 4.54
N LEU A 121 -17.34 2.11 4.28
CA LEU A 121 -17.37 3.18 5.28
C LEU A 121 -18.25 2.77 6.47
N ASP A 122 -19.36 2.08 6.24
CA ASP A 122 -20.22 1.55 7.30
C ASP A 122 -19.51 0.54 8.18
N ARG A 123 -18.73 -0.36 7.59
CA ARG A 123 -17.87 -1.27 8.34
C ARG A 123 -16.87 -0.51 9.22
N CYS A 124 -16.30 0.60 8.73
CA CYS A 124 -15.42 1.45 9.52
C CYS A 124 -16.14 2.10 10.71
N LEU A 125 -17.33 2.65 10.47
CA LEU A 125 -18.15 3.28 11.50
C LEU A 125 -18.61 2.29 12.57
N ASP A 126 -19.04 1.10 12.16
CA ASP A 126 -19.47 0.05 13.06
C ASP A 126 -18.30 -0.46 13.90
N ARG A 127 -17.13 -0.66 13.28
CA ARG A 127 -15.91 -1.06 13.99
C ARG A 127 -15.46 -0.02 15.01
N ALA A 128 -15.49 1.27 14.66
CA ALA A 128 -15.19 2.35 15.59
C ALA A 128 -16.19 2.35 16.76
N THR A 129 -17.49 2.20 16.47
CA THR A 129 -18.56 2.18 17.48
C THR A 129 -18.41 1.00 18.46
N GLN A 130 -18.14 -0.20 17.94
CA GLN A 130 -17.85 -1.39 18.76
C GLN A 130 -16.66 -1.19 19.70
N ALA A 131 -15.70 -0.38 19.27
CA ALA A 131 -14.53 -0.04 20.04
C ALA A 131 -14.71 1.25 20.87
N HIS A 132 -15.97 1.66 21.10
CA HIS A 132 -16.37 2.85 21.86
C HIS A 132 -15.80 4.17 21.34
N ARG A 133 -15.70 4.31 20.01
CA ARG A 133 -15.21 5.50 19.33
C ARG A 133 -16.28 6.14 18.47
N ARG A 134 -16.19 7.46 18.31
CA ARG A 134 -16.98 8.28 17.38
C ARG A 134 -16.08 8.78 16.26
N VAL A 135 -16.58 8.78 15.03
CA VAL A 135 -15.85 9.28 13.86
C VAL A 135 -16.48 10.59 13.42
N ASP A 136 -15.70 11.67 13.39
CA ASP A 136 -16.22 12.96 12.94
C ASP A 136 -16.51 12.96 11.42
N THR A 137 -17.23 13.98 10.98
CA THR A 137 -17.65 14.12 9.57
C THR A 137 -16.45 14.21 8.61
N LYS A 138 -15.37 14.91 8.98
CA LYS A 138 -14.22 15.11 8.09
C LYS A 138 -13.40 13.82 7.95
N ALA A 139 -13.25 13.07 9.04
CA ALA A 139 -12.68 11.74 9.07
C ALA A 139 -13.48 10.77 8.19
N GLN A 140 -14.81 10.80 8.24
CA GLN A 140 -15.64 9.99 7.33
C GLN A 140 -15.34 10.28 5.85
N ILE A 141 -15.18 11.55 5.47
CA ILE A 141 -14.79 11.92 4.09
C ILE A 141 -13.39 11.39 3.75
N TYR A 142 -12.41 11.50 4.65
CA TYR A 142 -11.07 10.95 4.43
C TYR A 142 -11.07 9.42 4.30
N MET A 143 -11.78 8.72 5.18
CA MET A 143 -11.92 7.25 5.12
C MET A 143 -12.49 6.82 3.78
N MET A 144 -13.51 7.52 3.32
CA MET A 144 -14.19 7.24 2.07
C MET A 144 -13.28 7.48 0.85
N LEU A 145 -12.57 8.61 0.80
CA LEU A 145 -11.58 8.88 -0.25
C LEU A 145 -10.51 7.77 -0.29
N TRP A 146 -10.06 7.32 0.89
CA TRP A 146 -9.10 6.24 1.02
C TRP A 146 -9.64 4.87 0.58
N ILE A 147 -10.86 4.50 1.00
CA ILE A 147 -11.54 3.27 0.59
C ILE A 147 -11.65 3.21 -0.93
N ASN A 148 -12.12 4.29 -1.53
CA ASN A 148 -12.26 4.37 -2.98
C ASN A 148 -10.91 4.21 -3.71
N MET A 149 -9.83 4.76 -3.17
CA MET A 149 -8.50 4.62 -3.77
C MET A 149 -7.84 3.26 -3.58
N SER A 150 -8.02 2.66 -2.39
CA SER A 150 -7.23 1.51 -1.93
C SER A 150 -8.01 0.20 -1.93
N GLY A 151 -9.32 0.25 -2.11
CA GLY A 151 -10.23 -0.87 -1.93
C GLY A 151 -10.60 -1.09 -0.45
N PRO A 152 -10.90 -2.34 -0.05
CA PRO A 152 -11.39 -2.63 1.28
C PRO A 152 -10.50 -2.10 2.43
N PRO A 153 -11.07 -1.43 3.46
CA PRO A 153 -10.33 -0.70 4.50
C PRO A 153 -9.74 -1.59 5.61
N THR A 154 -9.15 -2.73 5.27
CA THR A 154 -8.68 -3.76 6.21
C THR A 154 -7.76 -3.24 7.32
N LYS A 155 -6.68 -2.50 7.00
CA LYS A 155 -5.79 -1.87 8.01
C LYS A 155 -6.49 -0.77 8.81
N LEU A 156 -7.38 -0.03 8.18
CA LEU A 156 -8.12 1.05 8.83
C LEU A 156 -9.07 0.47 9.88
N LEU A 157 -9.71 -0.68 9.59
CA LEU A 157 -10.54 -1.42 10.55
C LEU A 157 -9.73 -1.89 11.78
N VAL A 158 -8.47 -2.30 11.60
CA VAL A 158 -7.57 -2.66 12.72
C VAL A 158 -7.30 -1.45 13.60
N TRP A 159 -6.90 -0.33 13.00
CA TRP A 159 -6.61 0.91 13.72
C TRP A 159 -7.83 1.48 14.46
N LEU A 160 -9.00 1.50 13.80
CA LEU A 160 -10.26 1.91 14.42
C LEU A 160 -10.70 0.99 15.56
N GLY A 161 -10.31 -0.29 15.50
CA GLY A 161 -10.48 -1.23 16.60
C GLY A 161 -9.54 -1.02 17.79
N GLY A 162 -8.57 -0.11 17.67
CA GLY A 162 -7.52 0.12 18.67
C GLY A 162 -6.28 -0.78 18.52
N GLY A 163 -6.20 -1.58 17.45
CA GLY A 163 -5.01 -2.38 17.13
C GLY A 163 -3.94 -1.57 16.40
N ASP A 164 -2.75 -2.15 16.28
CA ASP A 164 -1.69 -1.61 15.44
C ASP A 164 -1.94 -2.01 13.97
N PRO A 165 -2.15 -1.04 13.05
CA PRO A 165 -2.29 -1.31 11.61
C PRO A 165 -0.97 -1.67 10.91
N GLU A 166 0.13 -1.79 11.67
CA GLU A 166 1.48 -2.17 11.23
C GLU A 166 2.06 -1.24 10.15
N LEU A 167 1.58 0.01 10.05
CA LEU A 167 1.97 0.95 8.99
C LEU A 167 3.48 1.27 8.97
N PRO A 168 4.05 1.66 7.80
CA PRO A 168 5.46 2.05 7.66
C PRO A 168 5.94 3.14 8.61
N ARG A 169 5.02 3.97 9.07
CA ARG A 169 5.26 4.94 10.14
C ARG A 169 4.29 4.64 11.26
N GLU A 170 4.78 4.73 12.49
CA GLU A 170 3.92 4.62 13.66
C GLU A 170 2.86 5.73 13.65
N VAL A 171 1.62 5.33 13.93
CA VAL A 171 0.47 6.23 14.11
C VAL A 171 -0.04 6.06 15.53
N ALA A 172 -0.45 7.16 16.18
CA ALA A 172 -1.08 7.07 17.48
C ALA A 172 -2.35 6.21 17.40
N ALA A 173 -2.63 5.44 18.45
CA ALA A 173 -3.88 4.68 18.54
C ALA A 173 -5.09 5.62 18.36
N ALA A 174 -6.12 5.14 17.66
CA ALA A 174 -7.36 5.87 17.49
C ALA A 174 -7.96 6.23 18.86
N ARG A 175 -8.21 7.53 19.07
CA ARG A 175 -8.82 8.07 20.30
C ARG A 175 -10.33 7.84 20.32
N GLU A 176 -10.98 8.19 21.44
CA GLU A 176 -12.45 8.14 21.58
C GLU A 176 -13.17 8.92 20.47
N ILE A 177 -12.58 10.02 19.99
CA ILE A 177 -13.05 10.74 18.82
C ILE A 177 -11.95 10.67 17.75
N VAL A 178 -12.27 10.03 16.63
CA VAL A 178 -11.43 9.98 15.44
C VAL A 178 -11.72 11.23 14.63
N THR A 179 -10.85 12.22 14.75
CA THR A 179 -10.99 13.50 14.05
C THR A 179 -10.43 13.43 12.63
N GLY A 180 -10.75 14.42 11.81
CA GLY A 180 -10.14 14.60 10.49
C GLY A 180 -8.60 14.60 10.53
N GLU A 181 -8.00 15.24 11.53
CA GLU A 181 -6.55 15.30 11.72
C GLU A 181 -5.96 13.93 12.11
N ALA A 182 -6.65 13.17 12.97
CA ALA A 182 -6.21 11.82 13.32
C ALA A 182 -6.24 10.90 12.08
N MET A 183 -7.24 11.08 11.22
CA MET A 183 -7.33 10.33 9.97
C MET A 183 -6.24 10.76 8.96
N GLU A 184 -5.91 12.06 8.90
CA GLU A 184 -4.77 12.57 8.11
C GLU A 184 -3.44 11.95 8.57
N ASP A 185 -3.19 11.89 9.88
CA ASP A 185 -2.00 11.25 10.46
C ASP A 185 -1.92 9.75 10.09
N TYR A 186 -3.05 9.04 10.19
CA TYR A 186 -3.15 7.64 9.75
C TYR A 186 -2.81 7.50 8.27
N LEU A 187 -3.39 8.34 7.40
CA LEU A 187 -3.18 8.27 5.96
C LEU A 187 -1.73 8.58 5.61
N ALA A 188 -1.15 9.62 6.20
CA ALA A 188 0.25 10.00 6.02
C ALA A 188 1.24 8.90 6.46
N ALA A 189 0.80 7.98 7.31
CA ALA A 189 1.57 6.81 7.71
C ALA A 189 1.47 5.61 6.74
N THR A 190 0.50 5.59 5.82
CA THR A 190 0.35 4.48 4.87
C THR A 190 1.49 4.40 3.85
N ASN A 191 1.77 3.20 3.34
CA ASN A 191 2.75 2.95 2.26
C ASN A 191 2.62 3.95 1.10
N TYR A 192 1.37 4.21 0.71
CA TYR A 192 1.05 5.03 -0.43
C TYR A 192 1.50 6.49 -0.23
N TYR A 193 1.09 7.12 0.88
CA TYR A 193 1.43 8.52 1.15
C TYR A 193 2.85 8.70 1.69
N VAL A 194 3.45 7.69 2.31
CA VAL A 194 4.90 7.70 2.60
C VAL A 194 5.71 7.76 1.31
N SER A 195 5.30 7.00 0.29
CA SER A 195 5.99 6.97 -1.01
C SER A 195 5.61 8.16 -1.92
N ASN A 196 4.46 8.80 -1.66
CA ASN A 196 3.92 9.90 -2.48
C ASN A 196 3.34 11.02 -1.59
N PRO A 197 4.15 11.67 -0.74
CA PRO A 197 3.66 12.63 0.25
C PRO A 197 2.95 13.84 -0.37
N GLN A 198 3.30 14.22 -1.60
CA GLN A 198 2.66 15.30 -2.34
C GLN A 198 1.16 15.03 -2.61
N ASN A 199 0.73 13.77 -2.62
CA ASN A 199 -0.65 13.41 -2.90
C ASN A 199 -1.59 13.68 -1.70
N LEU A 200 -1.05 13.87 -0.49
CA LEU A 200 -1.84 14.30 0.67
C LEU A 200 -2.48 15.66 0.43
N ASN A 201 -1.79 16.59 -0.25
CA ASN A 201 -2.35 17.91 -0.54
C ASN A 201 -3.61 17.83 -1.41
N HIS A 202 -3.63 16.94 -2.41
CA HIS A 202 -4.82 16.71 -3.23
C HIS A 202 -5.94 16.09 -2.39
N LEU A 203 -5.64 15.09 -1.58
CA LEU A 203 -6.62 14.47 -0.68
C LEU A 203 -7.26 15.51 0.25
N HIS A 204 -6.46 16.42 0.80
CA HIS A 204 -6.93 17.52 1.64
C HIS A 204 -7.89 18.45 0.90
N GLN A 205 -7.53 18.86 -0.32
CA GLN A 205 -8.40 19.72 -1.15
C GLN A 205 -9.75 19.05 -1.41
N CYS A 206 -9.76 17.73 -1.64
CA CYS A 206 -10.96 16.94 -1.84
C CYS A 206 -11.82 16.86 -0.58
N ALA A 207 -11.20 16.60 0.57
CA ALA A 207 -11.90 16.57 1.85
C ALA A 207 -12.48 17.94 2.22
N ASP A 208 -11.74 19.03 2.00
CA ASP A 208 -12.20 20.39 2.26
C ASP A 208 -13.35 20.79 1.33
N ALA A 209 -13.33 20.35 0.06
CA ALA A 209 -14.46 20.55 -0.85
C ALA A 209 -15.72 19.80 -0.40
N GLY A 210 -15.57 18.56 0.07
CA GLY A 210 -16.67 17.82 0.69
C GLY A 210 -17.23 18.56 1.91
N MET A 211 -16.36 19.05 2.81
CA MET A 211 -16.79 19.80 3.99
C MET A 211 -17.52 21.11 3.63
N ARG A 212 -17.09 21.84 2.60
CA ARG A 212 -17.81 23.03 2.11
C ARG A 212 -19.21 22.69 1.62
N ALA A 213 -19.36 21.58 0.88
CA ALA A 213 -20.67 21.11 0.41
C ALA A 213 -21.64 20.71 1.54
N LEU A 214 -21.16 20.49 2.77
CA LEU A 214 -22.02 20.30 3.95
C LEU A 214 -22.47 21.60 4.61
N GLY A 215 -21.65 22.64 4.55
CA GLY A 215 -21.93 23.95 5.15
C GLY A 215 -22.84 24.83 4.29
N GLU A 216 -22.86 24.59 2.98
CA GLU A 216 -23.78 25.20 2.04
C GLU A 216 -25.08 24.38 1.99
N ALA A 217 -26.02 24.67 2.90
CA ALA A 217 -27.37 24.11 2.77
C ALA A 217 -27.94 24.45 1.37
N PRO A 218 -28.54 23.49 0.65
CA PRO A 218 -28.91 23.69 -0.74
C PRO A 218 -30.02 24.73 -0.85
N SER A 219 -29.66 25.96 -1.23
CA SER A 219 -30.60 26.89 -1.85
C SER A 219 -30.74 26.47 -3.32
N HIS A 220 -31.93 26.05 -3.73
CA HIS A 220 -32.20 25.69 -5.12
C HIS A 220 -31.87 26.85 -6.09
N ALA A 221 -30.98 26.65 -7.08
CA ALA A 221 -31.11 27.17 -8.47
C ALA A 221 -29.96 26.75 -9.43
N VAL A 222 -30.35 26.08 -10.53
CA VAL A 222 -30.05 26.28 -11.99
C VAL A 222 -28.58 26.42 -12.49
N PRO A 223 -28.19 25.81 -13.65
CA PRO A 223 -26.80 25.70 -14.08
C PRO A 223 -26.27 26.98 -14.75
N ILE A 224 -25.02 27.33 -14.40
CA ILE A 224 -24.28 28.45 -15.00
C ILE A 224 -23.63 27.99 -16.30
N ALA A 225 -23.91 28.75 -17.36
CA ALA A 225 -23.33 28.64 -18.69
C ALA A 225 -21.86 29.08 -18.74
N GLN A 226 -21.16 28.55 -19.74
CA GLN A 226 -19.77 28.84 -20.08
C GLN A 226 -19.50 30.34 -20.25
N SER A 227 -18.33 30.79 -19.80
CA SER A 227 -17.71 32.04 -20.27
C SER A 227 -16.24 31.83 -20.63
N THR A 228 -15.87 32.59 -21.65
CA THR A 228 -14.70 32.55 -22.52
C THR A 228 -13.49 33.30 -21.96
N GLU A 229 -12.32 32.90 -22.49
CA GLU A 229 -11.11 33.70 -22.79
C GLU A 229 -10.57 34.67 -21.72
N PHE A 230 -9.33 34.42 -21.28
CA PHE A 230 -8.48 35.45 -20.69
C PHE A 230 -7.16 35.56 -21.46
N ASP A 231 -6.91 36.80 -21.85
CA ASP A 231 -5.88 37.29 -22.75
C ASP A 231 -4.49 37.35 -22.07
N ALA A 232 -3.45 37.16 -22.86
CA ALA A 232 -2.06 37.05 -22.42
C ALA A 232 -1.28 38.32 -22.75
N SER A 233 -0.85 39.08 -21.73
CA SER A 233 0.37 39.90 -21.87
C SER A 233 0.98 40.30 -20.52
N ALA A 234 2.22 39.87 -20.26
CA ALA A 234 3.23 40.61 -19.51
C ALA A 234 4.62 39.97 -19.72
N ALA A 235 5.59 40.81 -20.10
CA ALA A 235 6.98 40.49 -20.42
C ALA A 235 7.86 40.25 -19.16
N PRO A 236 9.08 39.65 -19.30
CA PRO A 236 9.81 39.08 -18.18
C PRO A 236 10.79 40.05 -17.51
N LEU A 237 10.91 39.96 -16.18
CA LEU A 237 12.01 40.56 -15.41
C LEU A 237 13.15 39.54 -15.26
N ALA A 238 14.34 39.94 -15.69
CA ALA A 238 15.57 39.17 -15.57
C ALA A 238 16.05 39.12 -14.12
N VAL A 239 16.41 37.92 -13.63
CA VAL A 239 17.10 37.71 -12.36
C VAL A 239 18.48 37.13 -12.66
N THR A 240 19.52 37.91 -12.33
CA THR A 240 20.93 37.49 -12.34
C THR A 240 21.23 36.59 -11.14
N PHE A 241 21.79 35.41 -11.39
CA PHE A 241 22.34 34.53 -10.35
C PHE A 241 23.83 34.82 -10.15
N SER A 242 24.21 35.17 -8.91
CA SER A 242 25.60 35.15 -8.45
C SER A 242 25.87 33.80 -7.78
N THR A 243 26.91 33.11 -8.23
CA THR A 243 27.37 31.84 -7.67
C THR A 243 28.65 32.07 -6.85
N ALA A 244 28.61 31.78 -5.56
CA ALA A 244 29.80 31.70 -4.72
C ALA A 244 29.78 30.37 -3.94
N ALA A 245 30.81 29.58 -4.16
CA ALA A 245 31.03 28.25 -3.59
C ALA A 245 31.12 28.28 -2.06
N HIS A 246 30.49 27.33 -1.38
CA HIS A 246 30.56 27.13 0.07
C HIS A 246 31.30 25.81 0.41
N GLY A 247 32.34 25.92 1.24
CA GLY A 247 32.91 24.79 1.99
C GLY A 247 32.00 24.36 3.16
N PRO A 248 32.39 23.34 3.94
CA PRO A 248 31.52 22.74 4.96
C PRO A 248 31.27 23.72 6.11
N ALA A 249 30.08 24.31 6.14
CA ALA A 249 29.64 25.24 7.17
C ALA A 249 29.41 24.50 8.49
N GLY A 250 29.97 25.01 9.59
CA GLY A 250 29.57 24.60 10.94
C GLY A 250 28.07 24.86 11.13
N ALA A 251 27.38 23.96 11.84
CA ALA A 251 25.94 24.07 12.07
C ALA A 251 25.61 25.44 12.69
N ALA A 252 24.68 26.17 12.08
CA ALA A 252 24.23 27.45 12.60
C ALA A 252 23.72 27.28 14.04
N SER A 253 24.20 28.11 14.97
CA SER A 253 23.79 28.07 16.38
C SER A 253 22.51 28.86 16.66
N GLU A 254 21.99 29.60 15.68
CA GLU A 254 20.82 30.45 15.82
C GLU A 254 20.05 30.59 14.50
N VAL A 255 18.73 30.73 14.58
CA VAL A 255 17.84 31.05 13.48
C VAL A 255 16.84 32.12 13.91
N THR A 256 16.60 33.09 13.04
CA THR A 256 15.61 34.15 13.24
C THR A 256 14.74 34.25 12.00
N VAL A 257 13.42 34.21 12.19
CA VAL A 257 12.44 34.22 11.10
C VAL A 257 11.36 35.25 11.36
N SER A 258 10.88 35.87 10.27
CA SER A 258 9.76 36.80 10.32
C SER A 258 8.44 36.04 10.18
N ALA A 259 7.47 36.40 11.03
CA ALA A 259 6.14 35.83 11.03
C ALA A 259 5.09 36.90 11.36
N LYS A 260 3.81 36.57 11.25
CA LYS A 260 2.68 37.39 11.69
C LYS A 260 1.84 36.65 12.71
N SER A 261 1.43 37.31 13.78
CA SER A 261 0.46 36.76 14.73
C SER A 261 -0.89 36.48 14.05
N ASP A 262 -1.76 35.75 14.75
CA ASP A 262 -3.19 35.61 14.44
C ASP A 262 -3.94 36.94 14.24
N THR A 263 -3.49 37.98 14.94
CA THR A 263 -3.98 39.37 14.82
C THR A 263 -3.32 40.18 13.70
N GLY A 264 -2.44 39.55 12.91
CA GLY A 264 -1.77 40.17 11.76
C GLY A 264 -0.58 41.08 12.11
N ARG A 265 -0.14 41.10 13.37
CA ARG A 265 1.03 41.89 13.82
C ARG A 265 2.32 41.19 13.41
N ASP A 266 3.33 41.96 13.02
CA ASP A 266 4.64 41.41 12.71
C ASP A 266 5.34 40.92 13.99
N VAL A 267 5.83 39.69 13.94
CA VAL A 267 6.50 38.97 15.03
C VAL A 267 7.80 38.39 14.51
N THR A 268 8.87 38.55 15.28
CA THR A 268 10.13 37.84 15.05
C THR A 268 10.18 36.62 15.95
N VAL A 269 10.33 35.44 15.36
CA VAL A 269 10.55 34.18 16.07
C VAL A 269 12.04 33.85 15.95
N ALA A 270 12.75 33.75 17.08
CA ALA A 270 14.16 33.37 17.07
C ALA A 270 14.41 32.16 17.99
N MET A 271 15.23 31.23 17.51
CA MET A 271 15.67 30.05 18.25
C MET A 271 17.20 29.99 18.24
N ARG A 272 17.80 29.89 19.41
CA ARG A 272 19.26 29.75 19.59
C ARG A 272 19.58 28.48 20.33
N LYS A 273 20.44 27.63 19.78
CA LYS A 273 20.99 26.44 20.45
C LYS A 273 22.12 26.86 21.38
N THR A 274 22.04 26.50 22.67
CA THR A 274 23.07 26.80 23.68
C THR A 274 23.75 25.54 24.23
N GLY A 275 23.19 24.35 23.99
CA GLY A 275 23.76 23.06 24.35
C GLY A 275 23.17 21.93 23.52
N ALA A 276 23.51 20.67 23.82
CA ALA A 276 23.05 19.51 23.04
C ALA A 276 21.51 19.41 22.98
N ASP A 277 20.84 19.72 24.08
CA ASP A 277 19.39 19.65 24.29
C ASP A 277 18.85 20.93 24.97
N SER A 278 19.56 22.05 24.85
CA SER A 278 19.19 23.33 25.46
C SER A 278 19.34 24.51 24.51
N GLY A 279 18.58 25.57 24.77
CA GLY A 279 18.51 26.73 23.91
C GLY A 279 17.70 27.90 24.47
N ASN A 280 17.45 28.89 23.63
CA ASN A 280 16.53 29.99 23.88
C ASN A 280 15.52 30.08 22.74
N LEU A 281 14.25 30.24 23.07
CA LEU A 281 13.17 30.56 22.13
C LEU A 281 12.66 31.95 22.46
N SER A 282 12.68 32.88 21.51
CA SER A 282 12.17 34.23 21.71
C SER A 282 11.15 34.63 20.66
N LEU A 283 10.18 35.43 21.11
CA LEU A 283 9.07 35.97 20.34
C LEU A 283 9.06 37.49 20.59
N ARG A 284 9.30 38.27 19.55
CA ARG A 284 9.35 39.74 19.64
C ARG A 284 8.27 40.36 18.76
N GLU A 285 7.30 41.06 19.34
CA GLU A 285 6.31 41.84 18.60
C GLU A 285 6.95 43.15 18.10
N ALA A 286 6.75 43.48 16.82
CA ALA A 286 7.35 44.67 16.21
C ALA A 286 6.70 45.98 16.70
N THR A 287 5.41 45.94 17.07
CA THR A 287 4.59 47.12 17.35
C THR A 287 4.94 47.80 18.66
N ASP A 288 5.25 47.03 19.71
CA ASP A 288 5.57 47.54 21.05
C ASP A 288 7.00 47.18 21.51
N GLY A 289 7.72 46.37 20.72
CA GLY A 289 9.06 45.89 21.05
C GLY A 289 9.08 44.83 22.15
N THR A 290 7.92 44.38 22.64
CA THR A 290 7.82 43.40 23.71
C THR A 290 8.46 42.09 23.26
N THR A 291 9.45 41.64 24.04
CA THR A 291 10.16 40.39 23.77
C THR A 291 9.84 39.39 24.87
N GLN A 292 9.20 38.28 24.50
CA GLN A 292 9.06 37.11 25.36
C GLN A 292 10.21 36.17 25.04
N SER A 293 11.04 35.85 26.03
CA SER A 293 12.15 34.91 25.87
C SER A 293 12.01 33.75 26.85
N PHE A 294 12.18 32.55 26.34
CA PHE A 294 12.09 31.30 27.08
C PHE A 294 13.46 30.62 27.05
N SER A 295 14.06 30.42 28.22
CA SER A 295 15.17 29.46 28.34
C SER A 295 14.57 28.07 28.28
N VAL A 296 15.01 27.26 27.31
CA VAL A 296 14.47 25.94 27.05
C VAL A 296 15.50 24.84 27.26
N THR A 297 15.06 23.73 27.86
CA THR A 297 15.86 22.52 28.14
C THR A 297 15.10 21.28 27.66
N ALA A 298 15.77 20.12 27.68
CA ALA A 298 15.21 18.85 27.22
C ALA A 298 14.62 18.95 25.79
N ILE A 299 15.29 19.70 24.91
CA ILE A 299 14.87 19.86 23.53
C ILE A 299 14.97 18.51 22.82
N ARG A 300 13.87 18.11 22.20
CA ARG A 300 13.79 16.94 21.32
C ARG A 300 13.09 17.32 20.03
N ALA A 301 13.61 16.84 18.91
CA ALA A 301 13.11 17.20 17.59
C ALA A 301 12.85 15.98 16.69
N ARG A 302 11.94 16.13 15.73
CA ARG A 302 11.82 15.18 14.62
C ARG A 302 12.96 15.39 13.63
N ALA A 303 13.43 14.30 13.02
CA ALA A 303 14.50 14.33 12.02
C ALA A 303 14.18 15.21 10.79
N ASP A 304 12.89 15.39 10.47
CA ASP A 304 12.44 16.23 9.35
C ASP A 304 12.29 17.73 9.70
N GLY A 305 12.58 18.11 10.95
CA GLY A 305 12.51 19.50 11.43
C GLY A 305 11.09 20.04 11.64
N THR A 306 10.04 19.23 11.45
CA THR A 306 8.65 19.72 11.50
C THR A 306 8.09 19.91 12.90
N ARG A 307 8.74 19.34 13.92
CA ARG A 307 8.28 19.42 15.30
C ARG A 307 9.45 19.39 16.27
N LEU A 308 9.34 20.22 17.28
CA LEU A 308 10.25 20.29 18.42
C LEU A 308 9.42 20.39 19.72
N VAL A 309 9.86 19.66 20.74
CA VAL A 309 9.28 19.71 22.09
C VAL A 309 10.40 20.02 23.08
N CYS A 310 10.12 20.86 24.07
CA CYS A 310 11.09 21.29 25.07
C CYS A 310 10.39 21.66 26.39
N GLN A 311 11.16 21.83 27.46
CA GLN A 311 10.72 22.44 28.71
C GLN A 311 11.14 23.89 28.73
N ALA A 312 10.21 24.81 29.01
CA ALA A 312 10.51 26.22 29.24
C ALA A 312 10.32 26.56 30.71
N GLN A 313 11.26 27.33 31.27
CA GLN A 313 11.08 27.92 32.59
C GLN A 313 10.38 29.27 32.46
N VAL A 314 9.17 29.40 33.02
CA VAL A 314 8.39 30.64 33.03
C VAL A 314 8.22 31.07 34.48
N ALA A 315 8.99 32.07 34.90
CA ALA A 315 9.06 32.51 36.30
C ALA A 315 9.35 31.34 37.28
N PHE A 316 8.38 31.00 38.14
CA PHE A 316 8.52 30.00 39.21
C PHE A 316 7.97 28.60 38.87
N PHE A 317 7.56 28.34 37.63
CA PHE A 317 7.12 27.01 37.19
C PHE A 317 7.75 26.58 35.85
N SER A 318 7.82 25.27 35.63
CA SER A 318 8.22 24.66 34.36
C SER A 318 6.97 24.37 33.52
N ALA A 319 6.99 24.78 32.26
CA ALA A 319 5.95 24.47 31.28
C ALA A 319 6.56 23.63 30.15
N MET A 320 5.82 22.64 29.65
CA MET A 320 6.21 21.95 28.41
C MET A 320 5.81 22.84 27.24
N VAL A 321 6.76 23.21 26.40
CA VAL A 321 6.55 24.01 25.19
C VAL A 321 6.77 23.14 23.97
N SER A 322 5.81 23.14 23.07
CA SER A 322 5.89 22.50 21.76
C SER A 322 5.87 23.57 20.68
N CYS A 323 6.79 23.44 19.72
CA CYS A 323 6.83 24.21 18.49
C CYS A 323 6.56 23.24 17.33
N THR A 324 5.47 23.47 16.62
CA THR A 324 5.05 22.65 15.48
C THR A 324 5.01 23.51 14.23
N LEU A 325 5.73 23.08 13.19
CA LEU A 325 5.79 23.73 11.89
C LEU A 325 4.81 23.04 10.94
N GLN A 326 3.81 23.78 10.48
CA GLN A 326 2.78 23.31 9.56
C GLN A 326 2.87 24.08 8.24
N ALA A 327 3.26 23.42 7.16
CA ALA A 327 3.28 24.03 5.83
C ALA A 327 1.84 24.36 5.38
N ALA A 328 1.60 25.59 4.93
CA ALA A 328 0.33 25.99 4.36
C ALA A 328 0.16 25.48 2.94
N ARG A 329 -1.11 25.27 2.58
CA ARG A 329 -1.54 24.51 1.40
C ARG A 329 -1.72 25.39 0.14
N THR A 330 -1.58 26.73 0.24
CA THR A 330 -1.58 27.71 -0.87
C THR A 330 -0.51 28.80 -0.64
N THR A 331 -0.20 29.62 -1.66
CA THR A 331 0.92 30.62 -1.71
C THR A 331 0.84 31.78 -0.68
N GLY A 332 0.14 31.61 0.44
CA GLY A 332 -0.21 32.70 1.37
C GLY A 332 0.67 32.86 2.61
N SER A 333 1.15 31.79 3.25
CA SER A 333 2.11 31.77 4.39
C SER A 333 2.01 30.47 5.17
N ASP A 334 3.13 29.83 5.51
CA ASP A 334 3.18 28.63 6.36
C ASP A 334 2.95 28.97 7.84
N THR A 335 2.59 27.99 8.67
CA THR A 335 2.20 28.22 10.06
C THR A 335 3.21 27.68 11.07
N ILE A 336 3.54 28.48 12.08
CA ILE A 336 4.34 28.12 13.25
C ILE A 336 3.38 28.12 14.45
N VAL A 337 3.14 26.95 15.05
CA VAL A 337 2.28 26.79 16.23
C VAL A 337 3.17 26.60 17.46
N ILE A 338 3.09 27.53 18.41
CA ILE A 338 3.77 27.44 19.70
C ILE A 338 2.71 27.23 20.78
N ALA A 339 2.72 26.05 21.40
CA ALA A 339 1.81 25.70 22.48
C ALA A 339 2.60 25.40 23.76
N ALA A 340 2.17 25.95 24.88
CA ALA A 340 2.69 25.64 26.20
C ALA A 340 1.61 24.94 27.04
N SER A 341 1.97 23.86 27.72
CA SER A 341 1.13 23.20 28.74
C SER A 341 1.72 23.40 30.13
N GLY A 342 0.86 23.64 31.11
CA GLY A 342 1.22 23.95 32.50
C GLY A 342 0.06 24.63 33.22
N PRO A 343 0.32 25.33 34.34
CA PRO A 343 -0.72 26.06 35.09
C PRO A 343 -1.44 27.13 34.28
N PHE A 344 -0.78 27.65 33.23
CA PHE A 344 -1.31 28.65 32.32
C PHE A 344 -1.08 28.19 30.87
N PRO A 345 -1.92 27.28 30.37
CA PRO A 345 -1.75 26.77 29.02
C PRO A 345 -2.04 27.88 28.00
N PHE A 346 -1.25 27.93 26.94
CA PHE A 346 -1.54 28.81 25.80
C PHE A 346 -1.20 28.11 24.49
N THR A 347 -1.86 28.53 23.42
CA THR A 347 -1.50 28.16 22.05
C THR A 347 -1.48 29.44 21.23
N ARG A 348 -0.37 29.73 20.57
CA ARG A 348 -0.21 30.85 19.65
C ARG A 348 0.16 30.33 18.28
N THR A 349 -0.46 30.94 17.28
CA THR A 349 -0.29 30.58 15.87
C THR A 349 0.30 31.78 15.16
N TYR A 350 1.40 31.55 14.43
CA TYR A 350 2.07 32.56 13.63
C TYR A 350 2.13 32.13 12.17
N SER A 351 1.99 33.06 11.24
CA SER A 351 2.12 32.82 9.81
C SER A 351 3.47 33.35 9.30
N ALA A 352 4.28 32.52 8.69
CA ALA A 352 5.61 32.84 8.17
C ALA A 352 5.65 32.70 6.65
N THR A 353 6.56 33.42 5.99
CA THR A 353 6.80 33.20 4.55
C THR A 353 7.41 31.80 4.34
N ARG A 354 7.25 31.22 3.14
CA ARG A 354 7.86 29.91 2.82
C ARG A 354 9.38 29.89 3.07
N PRO A 355 10.17 30.91 2.66
CA PRO A 355 11.59 30.96 3.00
C PRO A 355 11.87 31.02 4.51
N ASP A 356 11.09 31.79 5.27
CA ASP A 356 11.20 31.85 6.74
C ASP A 356 10.92 30.49 7.38
N PHE A 357 9.84 29.84 6.96
CA PHE A 357 9.46 28.52 7.42
C PHE A 357 10.54 27.46 7.13
N ASP A 358 11.03 27.41 5.90
CA ASP A 358 12.07 26.46 5.50
C ASP A 358 13.39 26.70 6.23
N ARG A 359 13.74 27.96 6.55
CA ARG A 359 14.89 28.30 7.40
C ARG A 359 14.74 27.74 8.81
N LEU A 360 13.58 27.96 9.45
CA LEU A 360 13.33 27.43 10.80
C LEU A 360 13.31 25.89 10.82
N LYS A 361 12.64 25.27 9.83
CA LYS A 361 12.61 23.81 9.67
C LYS A 361 14.01 23.23 9.44
N GLY A 362 14.78 23.84 8.55
CA GLY A 362 16.16 23.45 8.25
C GLY A 362 17.05 23.55 9.49
N PHE A 363 16.92 24.63 10.27
CA PHE A 363 17.61 24.77 11.54
C PHE A 363 17.27 23.64 12.51
N ILE A 364 15.99 23.35 12.75
CA ILE A 364 15.59 22.29 13.70
C ILE A 364 16.16 20.92 13.28
N ALA A 365 16.13 20.60 11.99
CA ALA A 365 16.66 19.34 11.46
C ALA A 365 18.19 19.23 11.58
N GLN A 366 18.92 20.35 11.37
CA GLN A 366 20.38 20.38 11.33
C GLN A 366 21.03 20.70 12.68
N ALA A 367 20.26 21.23 13.64
CA ALA A 367 20.75 21.61 14.95
C ALA A 367 21.26 20.42 15.77
N GLY A 368 20.98 19.16 15.39
CA GLY A 368 21.47 17.98 16.09
C GLY A 368 20.90 17.86 17.51
N PHE A 369 19.63 18.21 17.68
CA PHE A 369 18.90 17.94 18.92
C PHE A 369 18.63 16.43 19.05
N PRO A 370 18.53 15.89 20.28
CA PRO A 370 18.09 14.51 20.51
C PRO A 370 16.78 14.20 19.78
N ALA A 371 16.64 12.96 19.32
CA ALA A 371 15.41 12.52 18.67
C ALA A 371 14.24 12.58 19.66
N LEU A 372 13.09 13.03 19.16
CA LEU A 372 11.82 12.85 19.85
C LEU A 372 11.51 11.35 19.88
N ASP A 373 11.57 10.72 21.06
CA ASP A 373 11.36 9.27 21.22
C ASP A 373 10.00 8.87 20.59
N PRO A 374 9.91 7.71 19.92
CA PRO A 374 8.62 7.11 19.63
C PRO A 374 7.88 6.91 20.97
N LEU A 375 6.57 7.17 20.97
CA LEU A 375 5.76 7.01 22.17
C LEU A 375 5.85 5.55 22.69
N PRO A 376 5.62 5.29 23.99
CA PRO A 376 5.85 3.99 24.63
C PRO A 376 4.92 2.82 24.17
N SER A 377 4.37 2.86 22.96
CA SER A 377 3.47 1.85 22.38
C SER A 377 4.15 0.54 21.96
N GLN A 378 5.47 0.48 21.84
CA GLN A 378 6.17 -0.73 21.39
C GLN A 378 6.07 -1.92 22.37
N ALA A 379 5.65 -1.70 23.62
CA ALA A 379 5.37 -2.78 24.56
C ALA A 379 4.02 -3.50 24.32
N PHE A 380 3.10 -2.92 23.53
CA PHE A 380 1.75 -3.46 23.30
C PHE A 380 1.63 -4.34 22.03
N ALA A 381 2.59 -4.28 21.09
CA ALA A 381 2.53 -5.09 19.86
C ALA A 381 2.61 -6.61 20.13
N ALA A 382 3.13 -7.03 21.28
CA ALA A 382 3.16 -8.43 21.69
C ALA A 382 1.80 -8.98 22.16
N THR A 383 0.80 -8.14 22.46
CA THR A 383 -0.46 -8.56 23.11
C THR A 383 -1.71 -8.52 22.22
N ALA A 384 -1.69 -7.86 21.05
CA ALA A 384 -2.89 -7.72 20.21
C ALA A 384 -3.19 -8.92 19.29
N MET A 385 -2.17 -9.60 18.75
CA MET A 385 -2.34 -10.81 17.91
C MET A 385 -2.67 -12.10 18.70
N PRO A 386 -2.21 -12.28 19.96
CA PRO A 386 -2.77 -13.30 20.83
C PRO A 386 -4.27 -13.15 21.02
N ALA A 387 -4.91 -11.98 20.87
CA ALA A 387 -6.35 -11.88 21.06
C ALA A 387 -7.17 -12.59 19.97
N ILE A 388 -6.67 -12.66 18.72
CA ILE A 388 -7.30 -13.46 17.64
C ILE A 388 -6.96 -14.96 17.80
N ALA A 389 -5.76 -15.28 18.30
CA ALA A 389 -5.36 -16.66 18.55
C ALA A 389 -5.93 -17.24 19.86
N ALA A 390 -6.22 -16.42 20.86
CA ALA A 390 -6.67 -16.77 22.20
C ALA A 390 -8.19 -16.58 22.40
N SER A 391 -8.91 -15.90 21.49
CA SER A 391 -10.38 -16.03 21.44
C SER A 391 -10.84 -17.40 20.91
N ASN A 392 -9.91 -18.29 20.56
CA ASN A 392 -10.19 -19.66 20.11
C ASN A 392 -10.56 -20.64 21.23
N THR A 393 -10.76 -20.17 22.46
CA THR A 393 -11.37 -21.02 23.48
C THR A 393 -12.90 -20.95 23.35
N ALA A 394 -13.43 -21.88 22.55
CA ALA A 394 -14.69 -22.60 22.80
C ALA A 394 -16.00 -22.27 22.06
N SER A 395 -16.02 -21.64 20.86
CA SER A 395 -17.28 -21.69 20.05
C SER A 395 -17.21 -21.69 18.51
N ASP A 396 -16.07 -21.56 17.85
CA ASP A 396 -16.11 -21.37 16.39
C ASP A 396 -15.90 -22.68 15.60
N ASP A 397 -17.01 -23.27 15.15
CA ASP A 397 -17.10 -24.40 14.21
C ASP A 397 -16.54 -24.09 12.79
N ASP A 398 -15.98 -22.89 12.56
CA ASP A 398 -15.54 -22.41 11.25
C ASP A 398 -14.03 -22.07 11.23
N PRO A 399 -13.14 -23.02 10.90
CA PRO A 399 -11.71 -22.75 10.79
C PRO A 399 -11.33 -21.93 9.54
N TYR A 400 -12.27 -21.69 8.62
CA TYR A 400 -12.00 -21.03 7.34
C TYR A 400 -11.98 -19.51 7.50
N HIS A 401 -12.94 -18.95 8.25
CA HIS A 401 -13.07 -17.50 8.41
C HIS A 401 -11.81 -16.84 9.01
N PRO A 402 -11.23 -17.35 10.12
CA PRO A 402 -9.98 -16.78 10.65
C PRO A 402 -8.82 -16.86 9.65
N ALA A 403 -8.73 -17.94 8.87
CA ALA A 403 -7.69 -18.10 7.86
C ALA A 403 -7.85 -17.08 6.71
N ILE A 404 -9.07 -16.87 6.22
CA ILE A 404 -9.40 -15.87 5.18
C ILE A 404 -9.02 -14.47 5.67
N VAL A 405 -9.49 -14.08 6.85
CA VAL A 405 -9.21 -12.76 7.44
C VAL A 405 -7.70 -12.54 7.62
N ALA A 406 -6.99 -13.55 8.14
CA ALA A 406 -5.55 -13.45 8.35
C ALA A 406 -4.78 -13.31 7.02
N ILE A 407 -5.19 -14.03 5.97
CA ILE A 407 -4.61 -13.90 4.62
C ILE A 407 -4.83 -12.48 4.06
N GLU A 408 -6.05 -11.95 4.14
CA GLU A 408 -6.36 -10.62 3.60
C GLU A 408 -5.63 -9.50 4.36
N ILE A 409 -5.46 -9.63 5.68
CA ILE A 409 -4.64 -8.71 6.47
C ILE A 409 -3.17 -8.79 6.05
N TRP A 410 -2.64 -10.01 5.94
CA TRP A 410 -1.24 -10.24 5.60
C TRP A 410 -0.85 -9.74 4.21
N LYS A 411 -1.75 -9.83 3.22
CA LYS A 411 -1.51 -9.30 1.87
C LYS A 411 -1.17 -7.81 1.85
N LEU A 412 -1.56 -7.07 2.88
CA LEU A 412 -1.28 -5.65 3.01
C LEU A 412 0.17 -5.38 3.43
N GLN A 413 0.81 -6.36 4.10
CA GLN A 413 2.23 -6.36 4.52
C GLN A 413 2.79 -7.78 4.51
N PRO A 414 3.09 -8.30 3.31
CA PRO A 414 3.61 -9.64 3.17
C PRO A 414 4.92 -9.80 3.93
N SER A 415 4.95 -10.73 4.88
CA SER A 415 6.20 -11.22 5.47
C SER A 415 6.12 -12.73 5.69
N SER A 416 7.16 -13.45 5.27
CA SER A 416 7.22 -14.90 5.42
C SER A 416 7.15 -15.36 6.88
N PRO A 417 7.84 -14.72 7.86
CA PRO A 417 7.70 -15.10 9.27
C PRO A 417 6.27 -14.95 9.80
N ALA A 418 5.59 -13.81 9.55
CA ALA A 418 4.21 -13.63 10.01
C ALA A 418 3.25 -14.63 9.35
N TYR A 419 3.49 -15.00 8.09
CA TYR A 419 2.70 -16.04 7.43
C TYR A 419 2.88 -17.39 8.12
N ASP A 420 4.13 -17.83 8.29
CA ASP A 420 4.42 -19.15 8.85
C ASP A 420 3.95 -19.29 10.31
N ASP A 421 4.10 -18.24 11.13
CA ASP A 421 3.76 -18.27 12.55
C ASP A 421 2.26 -18.15 12.80
N ARG A 422 1.54 -17.38 11.96
CA ARG A 422 0.15 -16.98 12.26
C ARG A 422 -0.87 -17.52 11.28
N ILE A 423 -0.51 -17.69 10.01
CA ILE A 423 -1.46 -17.99 8.93
C ILE A 423 -1.39 -19.46 8.55
N ALA A 424 -0.18 -19.99 8.37
CA ALA A 424 0.01 -21.39 8.01
C ALA A 424 -0.66 -22.38 8.98
N PRO A 425 -0.67 -22.17 10.32
CA PRO A 425 -1.44 -23.02 11.23
C PRO A 425 -2.95 -22.98 10.98
N LEU A 426 -3.51 -21.80 10.69
CA LEU A 426 -4.94 -21.64 10.37
C LEU A 426 -5.30 -22.33 9.06
N VAL A 427 -4.48 -22.14 8.02
CA VAL A 427 -4.62 -22.82 6.73
C VAL A 427 -4.55 -24.34 6.89
N ARG A 428 -3.63 -24.85 7.71
CA ARG A 428 -3.52 -26.30 7.99
C ARG A 428 -4.73 -26.82 8.77
N ALA A 429 -5.26 -26.07 9.72
CA ALA A 429 -6.48 -26.43 10.44
C ALA A 429 -7.68 -26.52 9.48
N ALA A 430 -7.87 -25.51 8.62
CA ALA A 430 -8.91 -25.50 7.59
C ALA A 430 -8.73 -26.66 6.58
N SER A 431 -7.50 -26.92 6.12
CA SER A 431 -7.18 -28.03 5.22
C SER A 431 -7.49 -29.38 5.86
N SER A 432 -7.13 -29.57 7.14
CA SER A 432 -7.41 -30.79 7.88
C SER A 432 -8.91 -31.02 8.05
N ARG A 433 -9.68 -29.96 8.34
CA ARG A 433 -11.14 -30.01 8.44
C ARG A 433 -11.78 -30.45 7.13
N ILE A 434 -11.48 -29.79 6.01
CA ILE A 434 -12.14 -30.10 4.74
C ILE A 434 -11.77 -31.50 4.19
N LYS A 435 -10.57 -31.99 4.53
CA LYS A 435 -10.14 -33.36 4.20
C LYS A 435 -10.84 -34.42 5.04
N ALA A 436 -11.21 -34.11 6.28
CA ALA A 436 -11.89 -35.04 7.18
C ALA A 436 -13.40 -35.15 6.87
N ASP A 437 -14.04 -34.04 6.49
CA ASP A 437 -15.46 -33.98 6.16
C ASP A 437 -15.71 -33.05 4.96
N THR A 438 -15.77 -33.62 3.76
CA THR A 438 -16.00 -32.85 2.53
C THR A 438 -17.49 -32.69 2.27
N ASN A 439 -18.12 -31.70 2.91
CA ASN A 439 -19.48 -31.27 2.59
C ASN A 439 -19.48 -30.01 1.69
N PRO A 440 -20.54 -29.75 0.90
CA PRO A 440 -20.56 -28.61 -0.04
C PRO A 440 -20.38 -27.22 0.61
N ALA A 441 -20.87 -27.03 1.84
CA ALA A 441 -20.77 -25.74 2.53
C ALA A 441 -19.34 -25.44 2.96
N ASP A 442 -18.67 -26.40 3.60
CA ASP A 442 -17.26 -26.30 3.96
C ASP A 442 -16.36 -26.20 2.72
N LEU A 443 -16.73 -26.89 1.63
CA LEU A 443 -16.01 -26.79 0.37
C LEU A 443 -16.13 -25.38 -0.25
N ALA A 444 -17.29 -24.72 -0.17
CA ALA A 444 -17.44 -23.34 -0.61
C ALA A 444 -16.54 -22.39 0.19
N LYS A 445 -16.48 -22.54 1.52
CA LYS A 445 -15.58 -21.76 2.40
C LYS A 445 -14.11 -22.03 2.10
N TRP A 446 -13.74 -23.28 1.83
CA TRP A 446 -12.39 -23.62 1.38
C TRP A 446 -12.02 -22.95 0.05
N LEU A 447 -12.96 -22.93 -0.91
CA LEU A 447 -12.75 -22.26 -2.20
C LEU A 447 -12.71 -20.73 -2.07
N GLU A 448 -13.41 -20.15 -1.11
CA GLU A 448 -13.25 -18.74 -0.74
C GLU A 448 -11.84 -18.47 -0.20
N LEU A 449 -11.33 -19.31 0.70
CA LEU A 449 -9.94 -19.26 1.18
C LEU A 449 -8.95 -19.36 0.02
N GLN A 450 -9.13 -20.30 -0.91
CA GLN A 450 -8.31 -20.43 -2.12
C GLN A 450 -8.34 -19.16 -2.99
N SER A 451 -9.50 -18.53 -3.15
CA SER A 451 -9.66 -17.26 -3.86
C SER A 451 -8.91 -16.12 -3.14
N SER A 452 -9.05 -16.03 -1.82
CA SER A 452 -8.33 -15.07 -0.98
C SER A 452 -6.83 -15.32 -0.96
N ALA A 453 -6.35 -16.55 -1.20
CA ALA A 453 -4.94 -16.87 -1.29
C ALA A 453 -4.31 -16.60 -2.68
N MET A 454 -5.03 -16.00 -3.62
CA MET A 454 -4.48 -15.67 -4.94
C MET A 454 -3.18 -14.85 -4.80
N ASN A 455 -2.16 -15.22 -5.59
CA ASN A 455 -0.78 -14.67 -5.57
C ASN A 455 0.10 -15.08 -4.38
N ILE A 456 -0.35 -15.99 -3.53
CA ILE A 456 0.46 -16.58 -2.45
C ILE A 456 1.01 -17.93 -2.92
N SER A 457 2.34 -18.10 -2.85
CA SER A 457 3.00 -19.37 -3.21
C SER A 457 2.93 -20.37 -2.06
N ASP A 458 1.72 -20.79 -1.68
CA ASP A 458 1.46 -21.81 -0.65
C ASP A 458 1.08 -23.15 -1.29
N SER A 459 1.79 -24.22 -0.91
CA SER A 459 1.55 -25.56 -1.46
C SER A 459 0.34 -26.26 -0.84
N ASP A 460 0.03 -26.01 0.44
CA ASP A 460 -1.03 -26.70 1.17
C ASP A 460 -2.40 -26.29 0.66
N ILE A 461 -2.59 -25.00 0.37
CA ILE A 461 -3.83 -24.47 -0.19
C ILE A 461 -4.11 -25.13 -1.54
N LEU A 462 -3.20 -25.01 -2.51
CA LEU A 462 -3.46 -25.50 -3.86
C LEU A 462 -3.52 -27.03 -3.93
N SER A 463 -2.64 -27.75 -3.22
CA SER A 463 -2.66 -29.23 -3.24
C SER A 463 -3.95 -29.79 -2.64
N THR A 464 -4.45 -29.17 -1.57
CA THR A 464 -5.74 -29.55 -0.97
C THR A 464 -6.88 -29.25 -1.95
N THR A 465 -6.89 -28.09 -2.60
CA THR A 465 -7.92 -27.75 -3.61
C THR A 465 -7.94 -28.74 -4.77
N LEU A 466 -6.77 -29.12 -5.31
CA LEU A 466 -6.67 -30.10 -6.39
C LEU A 466 -7.16 -31.49 -5.94
N THR A 467 -6.77 -31.92 -4.74
CA THR A 467 -7.23 -33.19 -4.16
C THR A 467 -8.76 -33.19 -4.03
N LEU A 468 -9.35 -32.12 -3.48
CA LEU A 468 -10.79 -31.99 -3.30
C LEU A 468 -11.54 -31.99 -4.64
N ARG A 469 -10.97 -31.37 -5.68
CA ARG A 469 -11.53 -31.39 -7.04
C ARG A 469 -11.58 -32.82 -7.60
N GLU A 470 -10.52 -33.60 -7.38
CA GLU A 470 -10.42 -34.98 -7.86
C GLU A 470 -11.36 -35.92 -7.10
N VAL A 471 -11.37 -35.87 -5.77
CA VAL A 471 -12.14 -36.83 -4.94
C VAL A 471 -13.62 -36.46 -4.81
N SER A 472 -13.98 -35.19 -5.00
CA SER A 472 -15.33 -34.67 -4.76
C SER A 472 -15.84 -33.78 -5.91
N ALA A 473 -15.57 -34.15 -7.17
CA ALA A 473 -15.82 -33.32 -8.37
C ALA A 473 -17.23 -32.66 -8.43
N ASN A 474 -18.29 -33.42 -8.15
CA ASN A 474 -19.66 -32.89 -8.17
C ASN A 474 -19.90 -31.83 -7.08
N ALA A 475 -19.51 -32.13 -5.84
CA ALA A 475 -19.63 -31.18 -4.73
C ALA A 475 -18.74 -29.95 -4.97
N PHE A 476 -17.56 -30.14 -5.55
CA PHE A 476 -16.64 -29.07 -5.92
C PHE A 476 -17.25 -28.12 -6.94
N SER A 477 -17.84 -28.64 -8.02
CA SER A 477 -18.52 -27.82 -9.01
C SER A 477 -19.69 -27.03 -8.42
N GLN A 478 -20.48 -27.63 -7.52
CA GLN A 478 -21.59 -26.95 -6.84
C GLN A 478 -21.07 -25.84 -5.91
N ALA A 479 -20.06 -26.14 -5.08
CA ALA A 479 -19.43 -25.18 -4.19
C ALA A 479 -18.84 -24.00 -4.99
N LEU A 480 -18.14 -24.27 -6.09
CA LEU A 480 -17.59 -23.24 -6.97
C LEU A 480 -18.70 -22.34 -7.53
N GLN A 481 -19.82 -22.91 -7.99
CA GLN A 481 -20.95 -22.14 -8.53
C GLN A 481 -21.64 -21.25 -7.47
N SER A 482 -21.53 -21.60 -6.18
CA SER A 482 -22.10 -20.81 -5.09
C SER A 482 -21.28 -19.54 -4.77
N LEU A 483 -20.02 -19.47 -5.23
CA LEU A 483 -19.17 -18.30 -5.04
C LEU A 483 -19.55 -17.15 -5.98
N SER A 484 -19.14 -15.93 -5.64
CA SER A 484 -19.24 -14.80 -6.56
C SER A 484 -18.42 -15.03 -7.84
N THR A 485 -18.82 -14.41 -8.96
CA THR A 485 -18.11 -14.52 -10.25
C THR A 485 -16.61 -14.18 -10.13
N ALA A 486 -16.27 -13.19 -9.31
CA ALA A 486 -14.88 -12.80 -9.07
C ALA A 486 -14.10 -13.91 -8.33
N GLN A 487 -14.68 -14.50 -7.29
CA GLN A 487 -14.05 -15.62 -6.56
C GLN A 487 -13.92 -16.86 -7.47
N GLN A 488 -14.94 -17.18 -8.27
CA GLN A 488 -14.89 -18.26 -9.25
C GLN A 488 -13.71 -18.08 -10.21
N LEU A 489 -13.55 -16.88 -10.77
CA LEU A 489 -12.45 -16.58 -11.67
C LEU A 489 -11.09 -16.78 -10.99
N ARG A 490 -10.92 -16.31 -9.75
CA ARG A 490 -9.66 -16.47 -8.99
C ARG A 490 -9.33 -17.94 -8.72
N VAL A 491 -10.33 -18.75 -8.34
CA VAL A 491 -10.15 -20.18 -8.14
C VAL A 491 -9.74 -20.85 -9.46
N ARG A 492 -10.45 -20.58 -10.55
CA ARG A 492 -10.12 -21.15 -11.88
C ARG A 492 -8.74 -20.75 -12.38
N LEU A 493 -8.32 -19.50 -12.15
CA LEU A 493 -6.97 -19.03 -12.43
C LEU A 493 -5.93 -19.78 -11.60
N ALA A 494 -6.16 -19.98 -10.30
CA ALA A 494 -5.25 -20.73 -9.43
C ALA A 494 -5.11 -22.20 -9.84
N LEU A 495 -6.19 -22.78 -10.37
CA LEU A 495 -6.23 -24.14 -10.91
C LEU A 495 -5.70 -24.27 -12.34
N GLY A 496 -5.34 -23.15 -12.98
CA GLY A 496 -4.85 -23.15 -14.37
C GLY A 496 -5.91 -23.48 -15.41
N GLU A 497 -7.20 -23.39 -15.06
CA GLU A 497 -8.32 -23.69 -15.97
C GLU A 497 -8.59 -22.56 -16.97
N ILE A 498 -8.13 -21.36 -16.65
CA ILE A 498 -8.25 -20.17 -17.50
C ILE A 498 -6.85 -19.58 -17.63
N ASP A 499 -6.42 -19.35 -18.87
CA ASP A 499 -5.24 -18.54 -19.13
C ASP A 499 -5.63 -17.06 -19.08
N PRO A 500 -4.85 -16.19 -18.41
CA PRO A 500 -5.01 -14.76 -18.58
C PRO A 500 -4.82 -14.40 -20.06
N PRO A 501 -5.65 -13.51 -20.64
CA PRO A 501 -5.43 -13.02 -22.00
C PRO A 501 -4.02 -12.42 -22.12
N ASP A 502 -3.38 -12.61 -23.28
CA ASP A 502 -2.09 -12.02 -23.68
C ASP A 502 -0.83 -12.54 -22.98
N GLN A 503 -0.77 -13.82 -22.65
CA GLN A 503 0.39 -14.40 -21.98
C GLN A 503 1.14 -15.42 -22.85
N GLU A 504 2.26 -14.98 -23.43
CA GLU A 504 3.27 -15.87 -24.00
C GLU A 504 3.76 -16.86 -22.93
N ALA A 505 3.95 -18.12 -23.33
CA ALA A 505 4.54 -19.15 -22.48
C ALA A 505 5.97 -18.73 -22.07
N VAL A 506 6.47 -19.20 -20.92
CA VAL A 506 7.90 -19.04 -20.64
C VAL A 506 8.69 -19.63 -21.79
N ALA A 507 9.53 -18.81 -22.41
CA ALA A 507 10.60 -19.28 -23.25
C ALA A 507 11.88 -19.30 -22.42
N VAL A 508 12.66 -20.38 -22.53
CA VAL A 508 14.06 -20.41 -22.06
C VAL A 508 14.87 -19.62 -23.08
N THR A 509 14.76 -18.30 -23.00
CA THR A 509 15.52 -17.36 -23.82
C THR A 509 16.31 -16.52 -22.85
N ALA A 510 17.63 -16.63 -22.90
CA ALA A 510 18.58 -15.96 -22.01
C ALA A 510 18.12 -14.52 -21.70
N ALA A 511 17.37 -14.36 -20.62
CA ALA A 511 16.92 -13.07 -20.18
C ALA A 511 18.14 -12.43 -19.53
N ALA A 512 18.79 -11.51 -20.25
CA ALA A 512 19.94 -10.79 -19.73
C ALA A 512 19.52 -10.10 -18.43
N LEU A 513 20.08 -10.54 -17.31
CA LEU A 513 19.96 -9.82 -16.05
C LEU A 513 20.52 -8.41 -16.27
N PRO A 514 19.87 -7.36 -15.74
CA PRO A 514 20.42 -6.02 -15.83
C PRO A 514 21.84 -6.03 -15.22
N PRO A 515 22.82 -5.34 -15.84
CA PRO A 515 24.18 -5.30 -15.34
C PRO A 515 24.20 -4.66 -13.95
N THR A 516 24.45 -5.44 -12.91
CA THR A 516 24.53 -4.98 -11.52
C THR A 516 25.98 -5.08 -11.04
N ALA A 517 26.77 -4.04 -11.30
CA ALA A 517 28.20 -4.01 -11.00
C ALA A 517 28.59 -3.98 -9.50
N ALA A 518 27.67 -4.28 -8.57
CA ALA A 518 27.91 -4.06 -7.14
C ALA A 518 27.32 -5.11 -6.17
N VAL A 519 26.62 -6.15 -6.64
CA VAL A 519 26.02 -7.14 -5.73
C VAL A 519 26.68 -8.49 -5.90
N GLN A 520 27.28 -8.98 -4.82
CA GLN A 520 27.86 -10.32 -4.78
C GLN A 520 26.74 -11.38 -4.83
N VAL A 521 26.71 -12.13 -5.92
CA VAL A 521 25.79 -13.26 -6.11
C VAL A 521 26.44 -14.51 -5.53
N LEU A 522 25.81 -15.11 -4.52
CA LEU A 522 26.29 -16.32 -3.84
C LEU A 522 25.46 -17.56 -4.21
N GLY A 523 24.37 -17.38 -4.96
CA GLY A 523 23.65 -18.46 -5.63
C GLY A 523 23.14 -18.02 -7.01
N ALA A 524 23.22 -18.89 -8.01
CA ALA A 524 22.70 -18.60 -9.35
C ALA A 524 21.86 -19.77 -9.84
N PHE A 525 20.56 -19.53 -10.03
CA PHE A 525 19.67 -20.45 -10.71
C PHE A 525 19.54 -20.06 -12.19
N THR A 526 19.79 -21.04 -13.06
CA THR A 526 19.68 -20.91 -14.52
C THR A 526 18.77 -22.00 -15.06
N GLY A 527 17.63 -21.62 -15.61
CA GLY A 527 16.77 -22.52 -16.38
C GLY A 527 17.46 -23.00 -17.64
N GLN A 528 17.35 -24.30 -17.92
CA GLN A 528 18.03 -24.97 -19.04
C GLN A 528 17.03 -25.61 -20.00
N SER A 529 15.90 -26.11 -19.50
CA SER A 529 14.86 -26.75 -20.30
C SER A 529 13.48 -26.55 -19.69
N ILE A 530 12.43 -26.86 -20.45
CA ILE A 530 11.05 -26.90 -19.96
C ILE A 530 10.48 -28.30 -20.17
N PHE A 531 9.77 -28.80 -19.16
CA PHE A 531 8.92 -29.99 -19.29
C PHE A 531 7.49 -29.67 -18.85
N THR A 532 6.54 -30.54 -19.18
CA THR A 532 5.13 -30.38 -18.81
C THR A 532 4.85 -31.06 -17.47
N SER A 533 4.31 -30.31 -16.51
CA SER A 533 3.89 -30.84 -15.21
C SER A 533 2.67 -31.76 -15.33
N PRO A 534 2.36 -32.55 -14.28
CA PRO A 534 1.08 -33.27 -14.20
C PRO A 534 -0.15 -32.37 -14.27
N ARG A 535 0.01 -31.06 -14.01
CA ARG A 535 -1.05 -30.05 -14.16
C ARG A 535 -1.11 -29.47 -15.59
N HIS A 536 -0.40 -30.05 -16.55
CA HIS A 536 -0.34 -29.61 -17.95
C HIS A 536 0.23 -28.19 -18.16
N HIS A 537 1.08 -27.72 -17.24
CA HIS A 537 1.75 -26.42 -17.33
C HIS A 537 3.28 -26.58 -17.44
N PRO A 538 3.98 -25.60 -18.03
CA PRO A 538 5.43 -25.64 -18.13
C PRO A 538 6.09 -25.54 -16.75
N VAL A 539 7.05 -26.44 -16.51
CA VAL A 539 8.02 -26.38 -15.41
C VAL A 539 9.36 -26.01 -16.01
N VAL A 540 10.00 -24.99 -15.47
CA VAL A 540 11.37 -24.69 -15.85
C VAL A 540 12.30 -25.55 -15.01
N HIS A 541 13.15 -26.32 -15.69
CA HIS A 541 14.15 -27.20 -15.12
C HIS A 541 15.54 -26.61 -15.36
N GLY A 542 16.39 -26.63 -14.35
CA GLY A 542 17.75 -26.10 -14.46
C GLY A 542 18.60 -26.38 -13.22
N GLU A 543 19.64 -25.57 -13.04
CA GLU A 543 20.64 -25.75 -11.98
C GLU A 543 20.70 -24.54 -11.07
N LEU A 544 20.75 -24.77 -9.75
CA LEU A 544 21.16 -23.79 -8.74
C LEU A 544 22.62 -24.05 -8.35
N LYS A 545 23.51 -23.13 -8.70
CA LYS A 545 24.93 -23.14 -8.30
C LYS A 545 25.13 -22.25 -7.10
N LEU A 546 25.79 -22.75 -6.06
CA LEU A 546 26.14 -21.97 -4.87
C LEU A 546 27.63 -21.65 -4.88
N PHE A 547 27.99 -20.45 -4.40
CA PHE A 547 29.35 -19.95 -4.37
C PHE A 547 29.71 -19.45 -2.97
N ASP A 548 30.98 -19.56 -2.60
CA ASP A 548 31.51 -18.91 -1.41
C ASP A 548 31.80 -17.41 -1.65
N ASN A 549 32.22 -16.70 -0.61
CA ASN A 549 32.54 -15.26 -0.70
C ASN A 549 33.75 -14.95 -1.60
N ARG A 550 34.48 -15.96 -2.10
CA ARG A 550 35.58 -15.82 -3.06
C ARG A 550 35.18 -16.23 -4.48
N GLY A 551 33.92 -16.62 -4.68
CA GLY A 551 33.39 -17.09 -5.96
C GLY A 551 33.70 -18.55 -6.27
N ALA A 552 34.25 -19.33 -5.33
CA ALA A 552 34.47 -20.76 -5.53
C ALA A 552 33.13 -21.52 -5.40
N ALA A 553 32.88 -22.45 -6.32
CA ALA A 553 31.66 -23.25 -6.31
C ALA A 553 31.62 -24.17 -5.06
N LEU A 554 30.51 -24.12 -4.33
CA LEU A 554 30.21 -24.98 -3.19
C LEU A 554 29.42 -26.22 -3.60
N GLY A 555 28.50 -26.08 -4.55
CA GLY A 555 27.63 -27.15 -5.02
C GLY A 555 26.79 -26.72 -6.22
N THR A 556 26.29 -27.70 -6.97
CA THR A 556 25.35 -27.51 -8.08
C THR A 556 24.19 -28.47 -7.85
N TYR A 557 22.97 -27.97 -7.91
CA TYR A 557 21.76 -28.70 -7.56
C TYR A 557 20.71 -28.59 -8.65
N THR A 558 20.07 -29.70 -8.97
CA THR A 558 18.93 -29.79 -9.87
C THR A 558 17.73 -29.10 -9.26
N VAL A 559 17.14 -28.14 -9.98
CA VAL A 559 16.02 -27.33 -9.50
C VAL A 559 14.91 -27.23 -10.52
N ASN A 560 13.68 -27.39 -10.03
CA ASN A 560 12.44 -27.16 -10.77
C ASN A 560 11.74 -25.90 -10.25
N THR A 561 11.05 -25.19 -11.14
CA THR A 561 10.19 -24.07 -10.74
C THR A 561 8.97 -23.90 -11.65
N GLY A 562 7.82 -23.63 -11.03
CA GLY A 562 6.54 -23.49 -11.71
C GLY A 562 5.85 -24.83 -11.96
N GLY A 563 5.02 -24.89 -13.01
CA GLY A 563 4.16 -26.05 -13.27
C GLY A 563 2.71 -25.88 -12.83
N GLY A 564 2.31 -24.71 -12.35
CA GLY A 564 0.91 -24.35 -12.10
C GLY A 564 0.37 -23.22 -12.98
N ALA A 565 1.20 -22.62 -13.84
CA ALA A 565 0.78 -21.65 -14.84
C ALA A 565 1.80 -21.59 -16.00
N ARG A 566 1.40 -20.93 -17.11
CA ARG A 566 2.20 -20.83 -18.33
C ARG A 566 3.45 -19.96 -18.20
N ASN A 567 3.43 -18.93 -17.34
CA ASN A 567 4.59 -18.06 -17.15
C ASN A 567 4.76 -17.49 -15.74
N TYR A 568 5.90 -16.85 -15.51
CA TYR A 568 6.29 -16.30 -14.22
C TYR A 568 5.49 -15.06 -13.78
N LYS A 569 4.64 -14.48 -14.65
CA LYS A 569 3.79 -13.33 -14.32
C LYS A 569 2.47 -13.77 -13.67
N THR A 570 2.10 -15.04 -13.82
CA THR A 570 0.86 -15.59 -13.28
C THR A 570 1.07 -16.25 -11.91
N THR A 571 0.02 -16.30 -11.09
CA THR A 571 -0.02 -17.12 -9.87
C THR A 571 0.38 -18.57 -10.21
N ASN A 572 1.18 -19.22 -9.36
CA ASN A 572 1.67 -20.59 -9.54
C ASN A 572 2.62 -20.86 -10.73
N GLY A 573 3.03 -19.82 -11.47
CA GLY A 573 4.06 -19.94 -12.50
C GLY A 573 5.48 -20.04 -11.93
N PRO A 574 6.52 -20.20 -12.78
CA PRO A 574 7.94 -20.16 -12.37
C PRO A 574 8.30 -18.93 -11.52
N VAL A 575 9.35 -19.00 -10.70
CA VAL A 575 9.88 -17.82 -9.97
C VAL A 575 10.20 -16.71 -10.97
N PRO A 576 9.79 -15.44 -10.79
CA PRO A 576 10.17 -14.38 -11.71
C PRO A 576 11.70 -14.22 -11.85
N PRO A 577 12.25 -13.98 -13.06
CA PRO A 577 13.67 -13.71 -13.21
C PRO A 577 14.06 -12.42 -12.49
N GLY A 578 15.25 -12.39 -11.87
CA GLY A 578 15.74 -11.26 -11.09
C GLY A 578 16.69 -11.65 -9.96
N PHE A 579 16.78 -10.79 -8.96
CA PHE A 579 17.64 -10.95 -7.78
C PHE A 579 16.79 -11.09 -6.52
N TYR A 580 17.15 -12.08 -5.70
CA TYR A 580 16.46 -12.40 -4.47
C TYR A 580 17.45 -12.44 -3.31
N ARG A 581 17.05 -11.90 -2.17
CA ARG A 581 17.75 -12.10 -0.91
C ARG A 581 17.25 -13.40 -0.29
N LEU A 582 18.17 -14.32 -0.02
CA LEU A 582 17.89 -15.51 0.76
C LEU A 582 17.80 -15.12 2.25
N SER A 583 16.78 -15.60 2.95
CA SER A 583 16.66 -15.39 4.40
C SER A 583 15.94 -16.55 5.10
N HIS A 584 15.98 -16.54 6.44
CA HIS A 584 15.20 -17.43 7.33
C HIS A 584 15.17 -18.92 6.96
N PHE A 585 16.11 -19.70 7.50
CA PHE A 585 16.05 -21.16 7.45
C PHE A 585 14.90 -21.72 8.31
N ARG A 586 14.17 -22.70 7.78
CA ARG A 586 13.18 -23.48 8.55
C ARG A 586 13.24 -24.96 8.21
N PRO A 587 13.13 -25.87 9.20
CA PRO A 587 12.77 -27.25 8.92
C PRO A 587 11.32 -27.30 8.41
N ARG A 588 11.02 -28.25 7.53
CA ARG A 588 9.66 -28.45 6.99
C ARG A 588 9.28 -29.92 7.03
N ASP A 589 8.01 -30.17 7.27
CA ASP A 589 7.33 -31.47 7.22
C ASP A 589 6.18 -31.48 6.21
N THR A 590 5.87 -30.33 5.62
CA THR A 590 4.86 -30.16 4.57
C THR A 590 5.22 -30.98 3.32
N VAL A 591 4.27 -31.78 2.82
CA VAL A 591 4.46 -32.71 1.69
C VAL A 591 5.07 -32.04 0.45
N GLY A 592 4.66 -30.81 0.12
CA GLY A 592 5.20 -30.05 -1.02
C GLY A 592 6.64 -29.52 -0.85
N MET A 593 7.18 -29.58 0.37
CA MET A 593 8.52 -29.10 0.73
C MET A 593 9.40 -30.21 1.33
N VAL A 594 8.97 -31.47 1.24
CA VAL A 594 9.71 -32.65 1.69
C VAL A 594 9.94 -33.57 0.50
N PHE A 595 11.20 -33.91 0.24
CA PHE A 595 11.57 -34.90 -0.78
C PHE A 595 12.61 -35.86 -0.19
N ASN A 596 12.44 -37.16 -0.44
CA ASN A 596 13.31 -38.22 0.13
C ASN A 596 13.50 -38.13 1.66
N GLY A 597 12.44 -37.75 2.38
CA GLY A 597 12.47 -37.60 3.85
C GLY A 597 13.20 -36.36 4.37
N ILE A 598 13.70 -35.49 3.47
CA ILE A 598 14.38 -34.24 3.83
C ILE A 598 13.46 -33.07 3.53
N GLY A 599 13.22 -32.22 4.54
CA GLY A 599 12.38 -31.03 4.41
C GLY A 599 13.03 -29.80 5.01
N TYR A 600 13.10 -28.74 4.22
CA TYR A 600 13.56 -27.42 4.65
C TYR A 600 13.00 -26.32 3.75
N SER A 601 13.08 -25.08 4.20
CA SER A 601 12.87 -23.94 3.32
C SER A 601 13.75 -22.75 3.71
N PHE A 602 14.09 -21.94 2.73
CA PHE A 602 14.62 -20.59 2.89
C PHE A 602 13.73 -19.62 2.12
N ASP A 603 13.53 -18.42 2.65
CA ASP A 603 12.77 -17.37 1.97
C ASP A 603 13.60 -16.77 0.83
N LEU A 604 12.92 -16.34 -0.23
CA LEU A 604 13.47 -15.58 -1.34
C LEU A 604 12.72 -14.25 -1.45
N ASP A 605 13.29 -13.19 -0.87
CA ASP A 605 12.73 -11.85 -0.94
C ASP A 605 13.21 -11.14 -2.21
N PRO A 606 12.35 -10.63 -3.09
CA PRO A 606 12.80 -9.88 -4.26
C PRO A 606 13.55 -8.61 -3.84
N ILE A 607 14.69 -8.35 -4.48
CA ILE A 607 15.52 -7.14 -4.28
C ILE A 607 15.87 -6.53 -5.64
N LEU A 608 16.49 -5.34 -5.63
CA LEU A 608 16.99 -4.67 -6.84
C LEU A 608 15.92 -4.53 -7.95
N ASP A 609 14.74 -4.05 -7.57
CA ASP A 609 13.59 -3.84 -8.46
C ASP A 609 13.08 -5.09 -9.18
N THR A 610 13.36 -6.29 -8.63
CA THR A 610 12.85 -7.56 -9.15
C THR A 610 11.32 -7.52 -9.19
N LYS A 611 10.77 -7.60 -10.40
CA LYS A 611 9.32 -7.54 -10.64
C LYS A 611 8.69 -8.89 -10.34
N VAL A 612 7.79 -8.92 -9.37
CA VAL A 612 7.13 -10.15 -8.92
C VAL A 612 5.63 -10.21 -9.21
N PHE A 613 5.07 -9.23 -9.93
CA PHE A 613 3.68 -9.27 -10.44
C PHE A 613 2.62 -9.54 -9.36
N GLY A 614 2.81 -8.94 -8.17
CA GLY A 614 1.90 -9.11 -7.03
C GLY A 614 2.03 -10.46 -6.30
N ARG A 615 2.98 -11.31 -6.68
CA ARG A 615 3.25 -12.62 -6.07
C ARG A 615 4.21 -12.52 -4.89
N SER A 616 4.12 -13.49 -3.99
CA SER A 616 4.86 -13.52 -2.71
C SER A 616 5.15 -14.95 -2.23
N LEU A 617 5.87 -15.06 -1.10
CA LEU A 617 6.30 -16.31 -0.44
C LEU A 617 7.15 -17.24 -1.33
N PHE A 618 8.03 -16.67 -2.14
CA PHE A 618 9.02 -17.45 -2.86
C PHE A 618 10.00 -18.08 -1.88
N ARG A 619 10.40 -19.32 -2.16
CA ARG A 619 11.31 -20.07 -1.30
C ARG A 619 12.27 -20.93 -2.10
N VAL A 620 13.39 -21.31 -1.48
CA VAL A 620 14.18 -22.49 -1.87
C VAL A 620 13.80 -23.62 -0.92
N HIS A 621 13.34 -24.75 -1.45
CA HIS A 621 12.96 -25.94 -0.67
C HIS A 621 13.11 -27.21 -1.50
N PRO A 622 13.12 -28.42 -0.90
CA PRO A 622 13.00 -29.67 -1.66
C PRO A 622 11.71 -29.70 -2.48
N ASP A 623 11.79 -30.07 -3.76
CA ASP A 623 10.63 -30.21 -4.66
C ASP A 623 9.82 -31.45 -4.26
N GLY A 624 8.92 -31.31 -3.30
CA GLY A 624 8.17 -32.43 -2.72
C GLY A 624 7.00 -32.90 -3.61
N GLY A 625 6.67 -34.19 -3.53
CA GLY A 625 5.59 -34.78 -4.35
C GLY A 625 5.96 -34.92 -5.83
N GLN A 626 5.08 -34.47 -6.72
CA GLN A 626 5.31 -34.47 -8.17
C GLN A 626 6.29 -33.35 -8.55
N ALA A 627 7.09 -33.54 -9.60
CA ALA A 627 8.11 -32.57 -10.03
C ALA A 627 7.49 -31.25 -10.55
N GLN A 628 7.28 -30.28 -9.65
CA GLN A 628 6.67 -28.98 -9.90
C GLN A 628 6.59 -28.17 -8.60
N THR A 629 6.59 -26.84 -8.71
CA THR A 629 6.34 -25.94 -7.57
C THR A 629 5.14 -25.01 -7.85
N ASN A 630 4.78 -24.19 -6.86
CA ASN A 630 3.83 -23.08 -7.05
C ASN A 630 4.57 -21.75 -7.27
N GLY A 631 5.79 -21.85 -7.82
CA GLY A 631 6.66 -20.71 -8.06
C GLY A 631 7.77 -20.52 -7.06
N CYS A 632 8.16 -21.57 -6.34
CA CYS A 632 9.41 -21.64 -5.57
C CYS A 632 10.54 -22.24 -6.42
N LEU A 633 11.77 -22.21 -5.92
CA LEU A 633 12.88 -23.01 -6.40
C LEU A 633 12.89 -24.35 -5.66
N GLY A 634 12.39 -25.40 -6.32
CA GLY A 634 12.30 -26.75 -5.79
C GLY A 634 13.54 -27.58 -6.10
N VAL A 635 14.36 -27.91 -5.11
CA VAL A 635 15.56 -28.75 -5.26
C VAL A 635 15.14 -30.22 -5.38
N ARG A 636 15.52 -30.89 -6.47
CA ARG A 636 15.11 -32.26 -6.80
C ARG A 636 16.30 -33.21 -6.85
N GLU A 637 16.82 -33.50 -5.66
CA GLU A 637 18.04 -34.28 -5.46
C GLU A 637 17.81 -35.52 -4.56
N ASP A 638 18.80 -36.40 -4.45
CA ASP A 638 18.78 -37.45 -3.43
C ASP A 638 18.91 -36.88 -2.00
N ALA A 639 18.63 -37.71 -0.98
CA ALA A 639 18.63 -37.26 0.41
C ALA A 639 19.97 -36.66 0.87
N ALA A 640 21.11 -37.18 0.40
CA ALA A 640 22.43 -36.70 0.80
C ALA A 640 22.70 -35.31 0.20
N HIS A 641 22.38 -35.12 -1.08
CA HIS A 641 22.54 -33.85 -1.78
C HIS A 641 21.53 -32.79 -1.31
N LEU A 642 20.31 -33.18 -0.90
CA LEU A 642 19.37 -32.25 -0.25
C LEU A 642 19.90 -31.75 1.10
N VAL A 643 20.47 -32.64 1.92
CA VAL A 643 21.13 -32.26 3.18
C VAL A 643 22.31 -31.33 2.91
N GLN A 644 23.13 -31.64 1.90
CA GLN A 644 24.24 -30.79 1.50
C GLN A 644 23.78 -29.39 1.06
N CYS A 645 22.75 -29.31 0.20
CA CYS A 645 22.18 -28.03 -0.26
C CYS A 645 21.69 -27.19 0.93
N ARG A 646 20.92 -27.79 1.83
CA ARG A 646 20.43 -27.15 3.06
C ARG A 646 21.58 -26.58 3.89
N ASP A 647 22.59 -27.40 4.16
CA ASP A 647 23.68 -27.03 5.07
C ASP A 647 24.57 -25.95 4.44
N GLN A 648 24.77 -25.98 3.12
CA GLN A 648 25.49 -24.93 2.40
C GLN A 648 24.74 -23.59 2.38
N LEU A 649 23.44 -23.59 2.09
CA LEU A 649 22.61 -22.37 2.16
C LEU A 649 22.60 -21.78 3.57
N ARG A 650 22.49 -22.63 4.60
CA ARG A 650 22.53 -22.19 6.00
C ARG A 650 23.88 -21.57 6.35
N HIS A 651 24.97 -22.24 5.97
CA HIS A 651 26.32 -21.75 6.21
C HIS A 651 26.62 -20.42 5.50
N LEU A 652 26.10 -20.22 4.30
CA LEU A 652 26.18 -18.94 3.59
C LEU A 652 25.42 -17.85 4.36
N LEU A 653 24.20 -18.14 4.82
CA LEU A 653 23.37 -17.20 5.57
C LEU A 653 24.00 -16.81 6.91
N ASP A 654 24.63 -17.75 7.61
CA ASP A 654 25.34 -17.52 8.87
C ASP A 654 26.56 -16.58 8.71
N ARG A 655 27.05 -16.40 7.47
CA ARG A 655 28.20 -15.54 7.13
C ARG A 655 27.81 -14.17 6.59
N GLY A 656 26.52 -13.90 6.39
CA GLY A 656 26.03 -12.59 5.96
C GLY A 656 24.90 -12.67 4.94
N PRO A 657 24.56 -11.52 4.32
CA PRO A 657 23.52 -11.46 3.30
C PRO A 657 23.84 -12.33 2.09
N VAL A 658 22.90 -13.18 1.70
CA VAL A 658 23.03 -14.07 0.54
C VAL A 658 22.10 -13.60 -0.57
N THR A 659 22.65 -13.34 -1.75
CA THR A 659 21.88 -13.00 -2.95
C THR A 659 21.85 -14.17 -3.92
N ILE A 660 20.66 -14.53 -4.37
CA ILE A 660 20.41 -15.52 -5.42
C ILE A 660 19.90 -14.81 -6.68
N SER A 661 20.54 -15.08 -7.82
CA SER A 661 20.03 -14.68 -9.13
C SER A 661 19.15 -15.79 -9.74
N VAL A 662 18.11 -15.39 -10.46
CA VAL A 662 17.19 -16.29 -11.18
C VAL A 662 17.15 -15.86 -12.64
N SER A 663 17.45 -16.78 -13.55
CA SER A 663 17.49 -16.54 -14.99
C SER A 663 16.91 -17.74 -15.76
N TYR A 664 16.38 -17.46 -16.96
CA TYR A 664 15.81 -18.43 -17.91
C TYR A 664 16.31 -18.12 -19.32
#